data_AF-A2E9I8-F1
#
_entry.id   AF-A2E9I8-F1
#
_cell.length_a   1.000
_cell.length_b   1.000
_cell.length_c   1.000
_cell.angle_alpha   90.00
_cell.angle_beta   90.00
_cell.angle_gamma   90.00
#
_symmetry.space_group_name_H-M   'P 1'
#
loop_
_entity.id
_entity.type
_entity.pdbx_description
1 polymer ?
#
loop_
_entity_poly.entity_id
_entity_poly.type
_entity_poly.pdbx_seq_one_letter_code
_entity_poly.pdbx_strand_id
1 'polypeptide(L)'
;MFDSSSDTEHEVTASSQLDTTTDSQLLVESRNEQLQEELASLTKQYNSLQAQFEQAVKLTQSVDTIHKENEGLKVQIRELTNEKQDLLHRLEIAKLAHEEVLKKFQSASEENATQRDHDISGMQKEFEKVKQTFRAQIDSLYAQLQSVQQSKEKEEVAQKTLISKIQKLIDNSGIYFSTKFESFEELCSFFETKAIKGPSSVPKAKNAEKAQTPVNVIEERSPEYEAKIKELKVQLKKQISVTKDLEEQIRINARSTTQLTNKHNAEVESLKAKIAQINEDNANTVNDYKRKITNLENKIAAAKDKDQKPAQPAKQASDKAVPAQEKQQPVKSRNVPQQTEQPKAAQPTVQIPSISQNDLDTITQQYTNRISELNEQIQTLTKKYNDAMEVNKTSEAKCGQLIVTLDKNASEYQALKRVHEETVCEIEAIRKALHSREAAPDKKAERERRKEQQKQKATIICLEKSAEALKKQIFDIQFDKEEYNRKLAEKDDKIRSLENEIKELRKSHEDLNADLSYANNKLENIKIPTEKELLPTAVWTTGEFENPLQGQIEKIADTEALSPAAKIQHIYRQINKYFTKKTEDYKSALDDAYGDLDNIRCIMGDFIVSLTIALNDNAITFDDFLQKNLSEKVVKDISALRSQLVDEKRRAEVLQAVVDKFNASFGNSQGDVTDKIHLICDKMEKKKEIIATRTEKCKAYKQALNDAEMKITEMERDNQFNLETKDMEIKDLTEKNKSLTEQLKQLKAENKQLKDTTTEQQEQIESIKQELEENKESLEEERKCLEETISRKHEEANTNLQSELSAASANVVELTEQCQRLKEAVTMQKGIIAEREKVIEELKADLAKTTDSYETRHEIEKKQIIESYEKAIQEITKQCEMHRSDVEKLSVAIAQTEKKLKDAQASRMKAKRMKVRAEAEIKSLEEQISREKKLTESAIKNAAIANEADASNKINAVKAKADEEKRKLIATAAQEFSQFFNAGEAIDERAFKNLIQKARDEISRLTKMDAAIRRLVGATGNQSTDDAVAQILIH
;
A
#
# COMPACT_ATOMS: atom_id res chain seq x y z
N MET A 1 75.32 -4.21 56.62
CA MET A 1 75.50 -5.16 57.73
C MET A 1 76.72 -6.00 57.38
N PHE A 2 77.58 -6.28 58.37
CA PHE A 2 79.00 -6.61 58.22
C PHE A 2 79.77 -5.41 57.62
N ASP A 3 80.72 -4.75 58.28
CA ASP A 3 81.80 -5.14 59.21
C ASP A 3 83.04 -5.72 58.52
N SER A 4 84.12 -4.94 58.50
CA SER A 4 85.34 -5.24 59.28
C SER A 4 86.23 -4.01 59.38
N SER A 5 86.87 -3.81 60.54
CA SER A 5 87.96 -2.87 60.75
C SER A 5 89.33 -3.54 60.51
N SER A 6 90.39 -2.74 60.37
CA SER A 6 91.59 -2.82 61.22
C SER A 6 92.56 -1.68 60.91
N ASP A 7 93.05 -1.00 61.94
CA ASP A 7 94.31 -0.25 61.89
C ASP A 7 95.51 -1.21 61.94
N THR A 8 96.71 -0.73 61.63
CA THR A 8 97.94 -1.20 62.30
C THR A 8 99.05 -0.15 62.17
N GLU A 9 99.46 0.44 63.29
CA GLU A 9 100.72 1.19 63.40
C GLU A 9 101.91 0.21 63.53
N HIS A 10 103.12 0.67 63.20
CA HIS A 10 104.33 0.15 63.82
C HIS A 10 105.50 1.14 63.74
N GLU A 11 105.96 1.62 64.89
CA GLU A 11 107.32 2.18 65.07
C GLU A 11 108.38 1.04 65.00
N VAL A 12 109.68 1.40 64.87
CA VAL A 12 110.73 1.11 65.88
C VAL A 12 112.19 1.39 65.39
N THR A 13 112.92 2.18 66.19
CA THR A 13 114.39 2.37 66.33
C THR A 13 115.33 2.74 65.16
N ALA A 14 116.06 3.83 65.42
CA ALA A 14 117.31 4.29 64.83
C ALA A 14 118.53 3.33 64.95
N SER A 15 119.57 3.57 64.13
CA SER A 15 120.84 4.18 64.62
C SER A 15 121.94 4.41 63.56
N SER A 16 122.65 5.54 63.70
CA SER A 16 124.08 5.78 63.38
C SER A 16 124.70 5.24 62.07
N GLN A 17 124.85 6.10 61.05
CA GLN A 17 126.16 6.47 60.45
C GLN A 17 126.04 7.73 59.58
N LEU A 18 127.17 8.37 59.23
CA LEU A 18 127.22 9.73 58.67
C LEU A 18 127.17 9.80 57.12
N ASP A 19 126.76 10.98 56.63
CA ASP A 19 127.13 11.62 55.36
C ASP A 19 126.88 10.87 54.04
N THR A 20 125.82 10.05 53.98
CA THR A 20 125.28 9.48 52.71
C THR A 20 123.75 9.49 52.60
N THR A 21 123.06 10.09 53.56
CA THR A 21 121.59 9.99 53.72
C THR A 21 120.79 10.84 52.73
N THR A 22 121.26 12.04 52.38
CA THR A 22 120.44 13.08 51.71
C THR A 22 119.96 12.67 50.32
N ASP A 23 120.85 12.18 49.45
CA ASP A 23 120.48 11.73 48.09
C ASP A 23 119.57 10.49 48.13
N SER A 24 119.77 9.62 49.13
CA SER A 24 118.95 8.43 49.32
C SER A 24 117.52 8.79 49.77
N GLN A 25 117.38 9.78 50.66
CA GLN A 25 116.07 10.32 51.04
C GLN A 25 115.38 11.01 49.86
N LEU A 26 116.09 11.85 49.08
CA LEU A 26 115.53 12.50 47.89
C LEU A 26 115.07 11.49 46.82
N LEU A 27 115.77 10.37 46.64
CA LEU A 27 115.32 9.29 45.74
C LEU A 27 114.04 8.59 46.25
N VAL A 28 113.93 8.38 47.56
CA VAL A 28 112.74 7.79 48.20
C VAL A 28 111.55 8.75 48.16
N GLU A 29 111.77 10.04 48.39
CA GLU A 29 110.75 11.09 48.26
C GLU A 29 110.25 11.19 46.82
N SER A 30 111.15 11.30 45.84
CA SER A 30 110.77 11.35 44.42
C SER A 30 110.06 10.06 43.96
N ARG A 31 110.44 8.88 44.47
CA ARG A 31 109.70 7.64 44.16
C ARG A 31 108.35 7.57 44.88
N ASN A 32 108.21 8.15 46.08
CA ASN A 32 106.93 8.28 46.76
C ASN A 32 105.99 9.27 46.04
N GLU A 33 106.50 10.38 45.51
CA GLU A 33 105.72 11.30 44.66
C GLU A 33 105.22 10.59 43.39
N GLN A 34 106.09 9.85 42.69
CA GLN A 34 105.69 9.02 41.54
C GLN A 34 104.63 7.99 41.91
N LEU A 35 104.79 7.29 43.04
CA LEU A 35 103.81 6.31 43.52
C LEU A 35 102.48 6.97 43.92
N GLN A 36 102.50 8.19 44.49
CA GLN A 36 101.28 8.95 44.76
C GLN A 36 100.58 9.42 43.47
N GLU A 37 101.33 9.84 42.45
CA GLU A 37 100.77 10.21 41.14
C GLU A 37 100.21 8.98 40.39
N GLU A 38 100.93 7.85 40.40
CA GLU A 38 100.45 6.55 39.90
C GLU A 38 99.14 6.13 40.62
N LEU A 39 99.08 6.21 41.95
CA LEU A 39 97.92 5.84 42.77
C LEU A 39 96.74 6.81 42.58
N ALA A 40 96.99 8.12 42.47
CA ALA A 40 95.97 9.13 42.16
C ALA A 40 95.40 8.95 40.73
N SER A 41 96.27 8.65 39.75
CA SER A 41 95.86 8.31 38.38
C SER A 41 95.01 7.04 38.34
N LEU A 42 95.44 5.98 39.06
CA LEU A 42 94.70 4.72 39.15
C LEU A 42 93.36 4.89 39.87
N THR A 43 93.30 5.71 40.92
CA THR A 43 92.05 6.07 41.62
C THR A 43 91.08 6.83 40.70
N LYS A 44 91.60 7.75 39.88
CA LYS A 44 90.80 8.48 38.89
C LYS A 44 90.27 7.54 37.79
N GLN A 45 91.07 6.57 37.35
CA GLN A 45 90.64 5.54 36.40
C GLN A 45 89.59 4.61 37.01
N TYR A 46 89.79 4.15 38.25
CA TYR A 46 88.83 3.34 39.01
C TYR A 46 87.48 4.06 39.17
N ASN A 47 87.48 5.32 39.62
CA ASN A 47 86.26 6.11 39.78
C ASN A 47 85.55 6.34 38.42
N SER A 48 86.30 6.53 37.33
CA SER A 48 85.72 6.63 35.99
C SER A 48 85.09 5.32 35.52
N LEU A 49 85.74 4.19 35.79
CA LEU A 49 85.24 2.85 35.44
C LEU A 49 84.00 2.48 36.28
N GLN A 50 83.98 2.82 37.57
CA GLN A 50 82.79 2.67 38.42
C GLN A 50 81.61 3.50 37.89
N ALA A 51 81.83 4.78 37.55
CA ALA A 51 80.78 5.62 36.98
C ALA A 51 80.23 5.07 35.64
N GLN A 52 81.11 4.54 34.78
CA GLN A 52 80.71 3.85 33.54
C GLN A 52 79.92 2.56 33.83
N PHE A 53 80.32 1.77 34.83
CA PHE A 53 79.61 0.56 35.24
C PHE A 53 78.21 0.89 35.80
N GLU A 54 78.10 1.89 36.68
CA GLU A 54 76.80 2.35 37.18
C GLU A 54 75.89 2.88 36.05
N GLN A 55 76.46 3.56 35.05
CA GLN A 55 75.72 4.01 33.87
C GLN A 55 75.26 2.82 33.02
N ALA A 56 76.10 1.80 32.84
CA ALA A 56 75.75 0.58 32.12
C ALA A 56 74.62 -0.19 32.84
N VAL A 57 74.68 -0.34 34.17
CA VAL A 57 73.61 -0.97 34.96
C VAL A 57 72.28 -0.22 34.83
N LYS A 58 72.30 1.12 34.89
CA LYS A 58 71.10 1.96 34.67
C LYS A 58 70.55 1.80 33.25
N LEU A 59 71.41 1.68 32.24
CA LEU A 59 71.00 1.44 30.86
C LEU A 59 70.37 0.04 30.68
N THR A 60 70.92 -1.01 31.30
CA THR A 60 70.34 -2.36 31.31
C THR A 60 68.94 -2.36 31.94
N GLN A 61 68.75 -1.70 33.09
CA GLN A 61 67.43 -1.58 33.73
C GLN A 61 66.39 -0.86 32.85
N SER A 62 66.83 0.15 32.09
CA SER A 62 65.97 0.82 31.09
C SER A 62 65.61 -0.12 29.93
N VAL A 63 66.58 -0.89 29.42
CA VAL A 63 66.38 -1.89 28.35
C VAL A 63 65.43 -3.01 28.80
N ASP A 64 65.56 -3.52 30.04
CA ASP A 64 64.63 -4.51 30.62
C ASP A 64 63.19 -3.97 30.74
N THR A 65 63.04 -2.69 31.05
CA THR A 65 61.74 -2.02 31.13
C THR A 65 61.11 -1.92 29.73
N ILE A 66 61.88 -1.44 28.75
CA ILE A 66 61.47 -1.38 27.35
C ILE A 66 61.13 -2.78 26.80
N HIS A 67 61.85 -3.83 27.21
CA HIS A 67 61.51 -5.21 26.83
C HIS A 67 60.16 -5.65 27.39
N LYS A 68 59.87 -5.39 28.67
CA LYS A 68 58.56 -5.71 29.29
C LYS A 68 57.40 -4.97 28.62
N GLU A 69 57.58 -3.68 28.33
CA GLU A 69 56.59 -2.89 27.57
C GLU A 69 56.36 -3.47 26.17
N ASN A 70 57.43 -3.84 25.46
CA ASN A 70 57.34 -4.49 24.15
C ASN A 70 56.69 -5.89 24.20
N GLU A 71 56.78 -6.62 25.32
CA GLU A 71 56.03 -7.88 25.50
C GLU A 71 54.56 -7.63 25.79
N GLY A 72 54.22 -6.66 26.67
CA GLY A 72 52.85 -6.25 26.92
C GLY A 72 52.12 -5.79 25.64
N LEU A 73 52.77 -4.93 24.85
CA LEU A 73 52.25 -4.48 23.55
C LEU A 73 52.08 -5.65 22.56
N LYS A 74 52.97 -6.65 22.54
CA LYS A 74 52.80 -7.86 21.72
C LYS A 74 51.62 -8.73 22.16
N VAL A 75 51.31 -8.79 23.46
CA VAL A 75 50.12 -9.48 23.97
C VAL A 75 48.87 -8.73 23.54
N GLN A 76 48.80 -7.42 23.80
CA GLN A 76 47.67 -6.58 23.43
C GLN A 76 47.38 -6.59 21.91
N ILE A 77 48.42 -6.58 21.07
CA ILE A 77 48.28 -6.70 19.60
C ILE A 77 47.66 -8.05 19.21
N ARG A 78 47.98 -9.15 19.90
CA ARG A 78 47.36 -10.47 19.63
C ARG A 78 45.89 -10.48 20.06
N GLU A 79 45.59 -9.94 21.23
CA GLU A 79 44.23 -9.86 21.76
C GLU A 79 43.31 -9.05 20.83
N LEU A 80 43.73 -7.83 20.45
CA LEU A 80 43.01 -6.98 19.48
C LEU A 80 42.92 -7.62 18.08
N THR A 81 43.91 -8.43 17.68
CA THR A 81 43.85 -9.18 16.41
C THR A 81 42.81 -10.31 16.48
N ASN A 82 42.71 -11.02 17.61
CA ASN A 82 41.72 -12.07 17.82
C ASN A 82 40.30 -11.50 17.92
N GLU A 83 40.11 -10.42 18.68
CA GLU A 83 38.83 -9.70 18.78
C GLU A 83 38.37 -9.20 17.41
N LYS A 84 39.27 -8.62 16.62
CA LYS A 84 38.98 -8.23 15.23
C LYS A 84 38.55 -9.43 14.36
N GLN A 85 39.10 -10.62 14.57
CA GLN A 85 38.70 -11.83 13.84
C GLN A 85 37.32 -12.34 14.27
N ASP A 86 36.99 -12.34 15.57
CA ASP A 86 35.63 -12.65 16.06
C ASP A 86 34.59 -11.68 15.50
N LEU A 87 34.85 -10.37 15.59
CA LEU A 87 33.95 -9.33 15.10
C LEU A 87 33.73 -9.43 13.58
N LEU A 88 34.77 -9.73 12.80
CA LEU A 88 34.62 -10.00 11.36
C LEU A 88 33.79 -11.25 11.08
N HIS A 89 34.02 -12.35 11.81
CA HIS A 89 33.25 -13.58 11.62
C HIS A 89 31.77 -13.40 11.99
N ARG A 90 31.48 -12.71 13.09
CA ARG A 90 30.12 -12.36 13.52
C ARG A 90 29.42 -11.41 12.56
N LEU A 91 30.14 -10.45 11.97
CA LEU A 91 29.62 -9.58 10.92
C LEU A 91 29.25 -10.37 9.66
N GLU A 92 30.06 -11.35 9.26
CA GLU A 92 29.78 -12.20 8.10
C GLU A 92 28.59 -13.15 8.35
N ILE A 93 28.47 -13.74 9.55
CA ILE A 93 27.28 -14.49 9.97
C ILE A 93 26.02 -13.59 9.92
N ALA A 94 26.09 -12.37 10.46
CA ALA A 94 24.97 -11.43 10.45
C ALA A 94 24.57 -11.02 9.02
N LYS A 95 25.55 -10.81 8.13
CA LYS A 95 25.32 -10.52 6.71
C LYS A 95 24.62 -11.67 5.99
N LEU A 96 25.08 -12.91 6.19
CA LEU A 96 24.45 -14.10 5.61
C LEU A 96 23.02 -14.31 6.13
N ALA A 97 22.78 -14.11 7.42
CA ALA A 97 21.43 -14.17 8.00
C ALA A 97 20.50 -13.09 7.42
N HIS A 98 21.01 -11.87 7.20
CA HIS A 98 20.25 -10.78 6.57
C HIS A 98 19.94 -11.08 5.10
N GLU A 99 20.87 -11.66 4.34
CA GLU A 99 20.65 -12.12 2.96
C GLU A 99 19.61 -13.25 2.88
N GLU A 100 19.61 -14.20 3.82
CA GLU A 100 18.59 -15.24 3.91
C GLU A 100 17.19 -14.67 4.24
N VAL A 101 17.11 -13.70 5.15
CA VAL A 101 15.85 -13.01 5.50
C VAL A 101 15.32 -12.19 4.33
N LEU A 102 16.18 -11.43 3.62
CA LEU A 102 15.79 -10.72 2.39
C LEU A 102 15.25 -11.68 1.33
N LYS A 103 15.92 -12.81 1.10
CA LYS A 103 15.47 -13.80 0.11
C LYS A 103 14.12 -14.43 0.48
N LYS A 104 13.87 -14.71 1.77
CA LYS A 104 12.56 -15.19 2.26
C LYS A 104 11.48 -14.12 2.10
N PHE A 105 11.79 -12.86 2.37
CA PHE A 105 10.87 -11.73 2.17
C PHE A 105 10.52 -11.55 0.69
N GLN A 106 11.49 -11.67 -0.22
CA GLN A 106 11.25 -11.64 -1.66
C GLN A 106 10.34 -12.79 -2.12
N SER A 107 10.65 -14.04 -1.76
CA SER A 107 9.80 -15.21 -2.08
C SER A 107 8.37 -15.03 -1.57
N ALA A 108 8.19 -14.62 -0.31
CA ALA A 108 6.88 -14.38 0.26
C ALA A 108 6.14 -13.19 -0.39
N SER A 109 6.85 -12.18 -0.90
CA SER A 109 6.25 -11.08 -1.66
C SER A 109 5.84 -11.50 -3.06
N GLU A 110 6.59 -12.37 -3.72
CA GLU A 110 6.25 -12.95 -5.03
C GLU A 110 5.04 -13.89 -4.90
N GLU A 111 5.05 -14.80 -3.92
CA GLU A 111 3.93 -15.69 -3.59
C GLU A 111 2.65 -14.88 -3.30
N ASN A 112 2.71 -13.86 -2.44
CA ASN A 112 1.56 -13.00 -2.10
C ASN A 112 1.08 -12.16 -3.29
N ALA A 113 1.96 -11.77 -4.22
CA ALA A 113 1.55 -11.15 -5.48
C ALA A 113 0.79 -12.14 -6.38
N THR A 114 1.32 -13.35 -6.58
CA THR A 114 0.64 -14.38 -7.40
C THR A 114 -0.71 -14.82 -6.81
N GLN A 115 -0.84 -14.87 -5.48
CA GLN A 115 -2.12 -15.14 -4.82
C GLN A 115 -3.13 -14.01 -5.10
N ARG A 116 -2.72 -12.74 -5.00
CA ARG A 116 -3.60 -11.60 -5.32
C ARG A 116 -4.05 -11.61 -6.78
N ASP A 117 -3.16 -11.91 -7.71
CA ASP A 117 -3.53 -12.03 -9.14
C ASP A 117 -4.52 -13.20 -9.37
N HIS A 118 -4.36 -14.30 -8.62
CA HIS A 118 -5.33 -15.41 -8.62
C HIS A 118 -6.70 -14.98 -8.06
N ASP A 119 -6.71 -14.31 -6.91
CA ASP A 119 -7.93 -13.82 -6.24
C ASP A 119 -8.67 -12.78 -7.10
N ILE A 120 -7.93 -11.87 -7.74
CA ILE A 120 -8.47 -10.90 -8.71
C ILE A 120 -9.06 -11.63 -9.92
N SER A 121 -8.39 -12.66 -10.46
CA SER A 121 -8.94 -13.49 -11.54
C SER A 121 -10.20 -14.25 -11.11
N GLY A 122 -10.28 -14.69 -9.85
CA GLY A 122 -11.47 -15.29 -9.24
C GLY A 122 -12.62 -14.28 -9.16
N MET A 123 -12.40 -13.11 -8.55
CA MET A 123 -13.38 -12.03 -8.47
C MET A 123 -13.91 -11.60 -9.84
N GLN A 124 -13.04 -11.47 -10.85
CA GLN A 124 -13.46 -11.11 -12.21
C GLN A 124 -14.38 -12.17 -12.84
N LYS A 125 -14.15 -13.46 -12.58
CA LYS A 125 -15.02 -14.56 -13.07
C LYS A 125 -16.37 -14.55 -12.37
N GLU A 126 -16.41 -14.36 -11.04
CA GLU A 126 -17.69 -14.26 -10.32
C GLU A 126 -18.45 -12.98 -10.70
N PHE A 127 -17.76 -11.86 -10.90
CA PHE A 127 -18.39 -10.62 -11.38
C PHE A 127 -19.05 -10.80 -12.76
N GLU A 128 -18.37 -11.46 -13.71
CA GLU A 128 -18.94 -11.70 -15.04
C GLU A 128 -20.08 -12.73 -15.01
N LYS A 129 -20.03 -13.75 -14.13
CA LYS A 129 -21.18 -14.65 -13.87
C LYS A 129 -22.39 -13.86 -13.33
N VAL A 130 -22.21 -13.04 -12.30
CA VAL A 130 -23.28 -12.23 -11.68
C VAL A 130 -23.90 -11.28 -12.72
N LYS A 131 -23.05 -10.65 -13.54
CA LYS A 131 -23.44 -9.80 -14.67
C LYS A 131 -24.22 -10.57 -15.75
N GLN A 132 -23.85 -11.83 -16.05
CA GLN A 132 -24.66 -12.70 -16.90
C GLN A 132 -26.02 -13.06 -16.27
N THR A 133 -26.08 -13.36 -14.96
CA THR A 133 -27.36 -13.68 -14.31
C THR A 133 -28.31 -12.48 -14.26
N PHE A 134 -27.81 -11.27 -13.97
CA PHE A 134 -28.63 -10.05 -14.04
C PHE A 134 -29.09 -9.76 -15.47
N ARG A 135 -28.24 -10.00 -16.47
CA ARG A 135 -28.64 -9.83 -17.88
C ARG A 135 -29.76 -10.80 -18.27
N ALA A 136 -29.65 -12.08 -17.90
CA ALA A 136 -30.71 -13.06 -18.13
C ALA A 136 -32.03 -12.73 -17.39
N GLN A 137 -31.95 -12.13 -16.20
CA GLN A 137 -33.13 -11.62 -15.49
C GLN A 137 -33.76 -10.41 -16.22
N ILE A 138 -32.95 -9.46 -16.70
CA ILE A 138 -33.41 -8.32 -17.49
C ILE A 138 -34.07 -8.79 -18.81
N ASP A 139 -33.45 -9.70 -19.53
CA ASP A 139 -33.98 -10.25 -20.78
C ASP A 139 -35.30 -11.02 -20.54
N SER A 140 -35.43 -11.74 -19.41
CA SER A 140 -36.68 -12.38 -18.96
C SER A 140 -37.78 -11.37 -18.63
N LEU A 141 -37.45 -10.26 -17.94
CA LEU A 141 -38.41 -9.19 -17.63
C LEU A 141 -38.88 -8.47 -18.91
N TYR A 142 -38.01 -8.25 -19.88
CA TYR A 142 -38.42 -7.72 -21.19
C TYR A 142 -39.34 -8.67 -21.95
N ALA A 143 -39.08 -9.99 -21.92
CA ALA A 143 -39.98 -10.97 -22.53
C ALA A 143 -41.36 -11.01 -21.85
N GLN A 144 -41.42 -10.91 -20.51
CA GLN A 144 -42.67 -10.80 -19.77
C GLN A 144 -43.42 -9.51 -20.10
N LEU A 145 -42.73 -8.37 -20.13
CA LEU A 145 -43.31 -7.07 -20.51
C LEU A 145 -43.91 -7.11 -21.92
N GLN A 146 -43.20 -7.72 -22.88
CA GLN A 146 -43.68 -7.89 -24.25
C GLN A 146 -44.90 -8.80 -24.32
N SER A 147 -44.95 -9.88 -23.52
CA SER A 147 -46.12 -10.76 -23.42
C SER A 147 -47.35 -10.05 -22.84
N VAL A 148 -47.17 -9.23 -21.79
CA VAL A 148 -48.25 -8.44 -21.19
C VAL A 148 -48.75 -7.37 -22.18
N GLN A 149 -47.85 -6.67 -22.86
CA GLN A 149 -48.22 -5.70 -23.90
C GLN A 149 -49.02 -6.36 -25.04
N GLN A 150 -48.63 -7.56 -25.50
CA GLN A 150 -49.40 -8.33 -26.48
C GLN A 150 -50.75 -8.86 -25.95
N SER A 151 -50.94 -9.01 -24.64
CA SER A 151 -52.27 -9.33 -24.06
C SER A 151 -53.16 -8.10 -24.07
N LYS A 152 -52.62 -6.97 -23.57
CA LYS A 152 -53.29 -5.66 -23.57
C LYS A 152 -53.76 -5.26 -24.97
N GLU A 153 -52.93 -5.41 -26.00
CA GLU A 153 -53.31 -5.10 -27.39
C GLU A 153 -54.47 -5.98 -27.89
N LYS A 154 -54.53 -7.26 -27.51
CA LYS A 154 -55.66 -8.16 -27.84
C LYS A 154 -56.92 -7.78 -27.09
N GLU A 155 -56.81 -7.44 -25.81
CA GLU A 155 -57.92 -6.99 -24.97
C GLU A 155 -58.49 -5.64 -25.45
N GLU A 156 -57.63 -4.71 -25.85
CA GLU A 156 -58.04 -3.42 -26.42
C GLU A 156 -58.76 -3.58 -27.77
N VAL A 157 -58.30 -4.50 -28.63
CA VAL A 157 -59.00 -4.88 -29.87
C VAL A 157 -60.35 -5.56 -29.57
N ALA A 158 -60.41 -6.43 -28.55
CA ALA A 158 -61.65 -7.07 -28.13
C ALA A 158 -62.65 -6.04 -27.57
N GLN A 159 -62.20 -5.08 -26.75
CA GLN A 159 -63.01 -4.00 -26.20
C GLN A 159 -63.54 -3.07 -27.30
N LYS A 160 -62.69 -2.65 -28.25
CA LYS A 160 -63.10 -1.87 -29.44
C LYS A 160 -64.12 -2.63 -30.29
N THR A 161 -63.98 -3.96 -30.40
CA THR A 161 -64.94 -4.84 -31.08
C THR A 161 -66.28 -4.92 -30.31
N LEU A 162 -66.24 -4.97 -28.98
CA LEU A 162 -67.45 -4.98 -28.14
C LEU A 162 -68.21 -3.66 -28.24
N ILE A 163 -67.52 -2.52 -28.10
CA ILE A 163 -68.10 -1.18 -28.29
C ILE A 163 -68.73 -1.05 -29.69
N SER A 164 -68.04 -1.54 -30.72
CA SER A 164 -68.56 -1.55 -32.10
C SER A 164 -69.79 -2.46 -32.29
N LYS A 165 -69.97 -3.50 -31.46
CA LYS A 165 -71.19 -4.33 -31.44
C LYS A 165 -72.32 -3.63 -30.68
N ILE A 166 -72.03 -3.00 -29.55
CA ILE A 166 -73.00 -2.24 -28.74
C ILE A 166 -73.55 -1.07 -29.56
N GLN A 167 -72.70 -0.29 -30.23
CA GLN A 167 -73.16 0.79 -31.10
C GLN A 167 -74.05 0.28 -32.23
N LYS A 168 -73.67 -0.81 -32.91
CA LYS A 168 -74.52 -1.44 -33.94
C LYS A 168 -75.86 -1.94 -33.38
N LEU A 169 -75.91 -2.37 -32.12
CA LEU A 169 -77.16 -2.75 -31.48
C LEU A 169 -78.05 -1.52 -31.23
N ILE A 170 -77.47 -0.45 -30.67
CA ILE A 170 -78.12 0.86 -30.46
C ILE A 170 -78.68 1.39 -31.79
N ASP A 171 -77.86 1.42 -32.85
CA ASP A 171 -78.23 1.90 -34.18
C ASP A 171 -79.38 1.06 -34.77
N ASN A 172 -79.27 -0.28 -34.75
CA ASN A 172 -80.28 -1.19 -35.29
C ASN A 172 -81.60 -1.15 -34.51
N SER A 173 -81.52 -1.10 -33.17
CA SER A 173 -82.71 -0.92 -32.33
C SER A 173 -83.35 0.44 -32.56
N GLY A 174 -82.56 1.50 -32.78
CA GLY A 174 -83.07 2.83 -33.07
C GLY A 174 -83.83 2.90 -34.39
N ILE A 175 -83.31 2.23 -35.43
CA ILE A 175 -84.01 2.03 -36.72
C ILE A 175 -85.31 1.24 -36.50
N TYR A 176 -85.24 0.10 -35.81
CA TYR A 176 -86.38 -0.81 -35.61
C TYR A 176 -87.53 -0.18 -34.80
N PHE A 177 -87.21 0.57 -33.74
CA PHE A 177 -88.19 1.25 -32.90
C PHE A 177 -88.54 2.68 -33.37
N SER A 178 -87.95 3.15 -34.48
CA SER A 178 -88.10 4.53 -34.98
C SER A 178 -87.84 5.61 -33.91
N THR A 179 -86.95 5.32 -32.96
CA THR A 179 -86.63 6.14 -31.79
C THR A 179 -85.11 6.21 -31.68
N LYS A 180 -84.51 7.37 -31.40
CA LYS A 180 -83.05 7.42 -31.15
C LYS A 180 -82.77 7.01 -29.71
N PHE A 181 -81.67 6.29 -29.51
CA PHE A 181 -81.09 5.96 -28.21
C PHE A 181 -79.64 6.46 -28.22
N GLU A 182 -79.23 7.19 -27.19
CA GLU A 182 -77.87 7.75 -27.06
C GLU A 182 -76.95 6.86 -26.21
N SER A 183 -77.52 5.91 -25.45
CA SER A 183 -76.78 4.93 -24.64
C SER A 183 -77.42 3.54 -24.64
N PHE A 184 -76.67 2.54 -24.15
CA PHE A 184 -77.18 1.18 -24.00
C PHE A 184 -78.16 1.08 -22.81
N GLU A 185 -77.88 1.75 -21.70
CA GLU A 185 -78.78 1.90 -20.55
C GLU A 185 -80.15 2.46 -20.95
N GLU A 186 -80.20 3.48 -21.83
CA GLU A 186 -81.46 4.05 -22.32
C GLU A 186 -82.29 3.04 -23.14
N LEU A 187 -81.62 2.23 -23.98
CA LEU A 187 -82.25 1.13 -24.70
C LEU A 187 -82.81 0.07 -23.73
N CYS A 188 -82.08 -0.28 -22.66
CA CYS A 188 -82.56 -1.18 -21.61
C CYS A 188 -83.78 -0.59 -20.87
N SER A 189 -83.72 0.67 -20.44
CA SER A 189 -84.85 1.36 -19.78
C SER A 189 -86.09 1.46 -20.67
N PHE A 190 -85.93 1.58 -21.99
CA PHE A 190 -87.05 1.56 -22.95
C PHE A 190 -87.73 0.18 -23.05
N PHE A 191 -86.97 -0.92 -22.92
CA PHE A 191 -87.55 -2.27 -22.85
C PHE A 191 -88.31 -2.48 -21.54
N GLU A 192 -87.76 -2.06 -20.40
CA GLU A 192 -88.39 -2.20 -19.09
C GLU A 192 -89.69 -1.39 -18.97
N THR A 193 -89.68 -0.13 -19.41
CA THR A 193 -90.84 0.77 -19.29
C THR A 193 -92.01 0.43 -20.21
N LYS A 194 -91.80 -0.32 -21.31
CA LYS A 194 -92.88 -0.74 -22.22
C LYS A 194 -93.58 -2.05 -21.83
N ALA A 195 -93.09 -2.79 -20.84
CA ALA A 195 -93.59 -4.13 -20.53
C ALA A 195 -94.97 -4.19 -19.82
N ILE A 196 -95.56 -3.06 -19.40
CA ILE A 196 -96.62 -3.04 -18.36
C ILE A 196 -97.92 -2.31 -18.77
N LYS A 197 -98.62 -2.75 -19.83
CA LYS A 197 -100.08 -2.50 -20.06
C LYS A 197 -100.74 -3.70 -20.79
N GLY A 198 -101.90 -4.19 -20.29
CA GLY A 198 -102.62 -5.39 -20.76
C GLY A 198 -103.59 -5.17 -21.94
N PRO A 199 -104.61 -6.04 -22.23
CA PRO A 199 -105.44 -6.79 -21.25
C PRO A 199 -105.74 -8.30 -21.59
N SER A 200 -106.84 -8.88 -21.08
CA SER A 200 -107.11 -10.33 -20.93
C SER A 200 -108.38 -10.86 -21.66
N SER A 201 -108.42 -12.16 -22.02
CA SER A 201 -109.65 -12.98 -22.13
C SER A 201 -109.36 -14.51 -22.07
N VAL A 202 -110.39 -15.35 -21.82
CA VAL A 202 -110.37 -16.78 -21.39
C VAL A 202 -111.69 -17.47 -21.85
N PRO A 203 -111.92 -18.84 -21.90
CA PRO A 203 -111.64 -19.86 -20.85
C PRO A 203 -111.52 -21.38 -21.29
N LYS A 204 -111.72 -22.31 -20.33
CA LYS A 204 -112.19 -23.75 -20.43
C LYS A 204 -111.22 -24.96 -20.51
N ALA A 205 -110.63 -25.26 -19.35
CA ALA A 205 -110.60 -26.53 -18.58
C ALA A 205 -111.18 -27.89 -19.11
N LYS A 206 -110.45 -28.99 -18.76
CA LYS A 206 -110.88 -30.37 -18.38
C LYS A 206 -111.53 -31.27 -19.48
N ASN A 207 -111.32 -32.60 -19.58
CA ASN A 207 -110.85 -33.64 -18.64
C ASN A 207 -110.45 -34.96 -19.40
N ALA A 208 -109.78 -35.92 -18.71
CA ALA A 208 -109.68 -37.38 -19.05
C ALA A 208 -108.88 -37.79 -20.34
N GLU A 209 -108.25 -38.97 -20.47
CA GLU A 209 -108.01 -40.13 -19.56
C GLU A 209 -106.77 -40.97 -20.02
N LYS A 210 -106.15 -41.75 -19.10
CA LYS A 210 -105.41 -43.06 -19.27
C LYS A 210 -104.56 -43.30 -20.56
N ALA A 211 -103.30 -43.78 -20.54
CA ALA A 211 -102.50 -44.43 -19.49
C ALA A 211 -100.99 -44.63 -19.86
N GLN A 212 -100.17 -44.92 -18.84
CA GLN A 212 -98.86 -45.61 -18.85
C GLN A 212 -97.59 -44.92 -19.42
N THR A 213 -96.45 -45.36 -18.87
CA THR A 213 -95.04 -44.91 -18.97
C THR A 213 -94.34 -45.26 -20.30
N PRO A 214 -93.14 -44.70 -20.67
CA PRO A 214 -92.10 -44.10 -19.80
C PRO A 214 -91.34 -42.85 -20.33
N VAL A 215 -90.40 -42.37 -19.49
CA VAL A 215 -89.10 -41.70 -19.79
C VAL A 215 -88.88 -41.14 -21.21
N ASN A 216 -88.88 -39.80 -21.34
CA ASN A 216 -87.74 -38.99 -21.82
C ASN A 216 -88.14 -37.50 -21.93
N VAL A 217 -87.53 -36.63 -21.13
CA VAL A 217 -87.50 -35.18 -21.41
C VAL A 217 -86.22 -34.90 -22.19
N ILE A 218 -86.36 -34.61 -23.48
CA ILE A 218 -85.24 -34.11 -24.30
C ILE A 218 -85.10 -32.62 -24.00
N GLU A 219 -83.99 -32.22 -23.37
CA GLU A 219 -83.59 -30.82 -23.28
C GLU A 219 -83.27 -30.29 -24.70
N GLU A 220 -84.04 -29.32 -25.20
CA GLU A 220 -83.56 -28.46 -26.28
C GLU A 220 -82.47 -27.54 -25.73
N ARG A 221 -81.22 -28.03 -25.74
CA ARG A 221 -80.06 -27.27 -25.30
C ARG A 221 -79.80 -26.09 -26.23
N SER A 222 -79.72 -24.88 -25.67
CA SER A 222 -79.23 -23.72 -26.41
C SER A 222 -77.82 -24.00 -26.96
N PRO A 223 -77.56 -23.73 -28.25
CA PRO A 223 -76.29 -24.04 -28.90
C PRO A 223 -75.10 -23.26 -28.33
N GLU A 224 -75.33 -22.17 -27.59
CA GLU A 224 -74.29 -21.43 -26.90
C GLU A 224 -73.60 -22.27 -25.81
N TYR A 225 -74.35 -23.11 -25.08
CA TYR A 225 -73.77 -23.97 -24.05
C TYR A 225 -72.91 -25.08 -24.66
N GLU A 226 -73.31 -25.67 -25.79
CA GLU A 226 -72.44 -26.64 -26.49
C GLU A 226 -71.18 -25.99 -27.08
N ALA A 227 -71.28 -24.76 -27.60
CA ALA A 227 -70.11 -24.00 -28.03
C ALA A 227 -69.15 -23.72 -26.86
N LYS A 228 -69.67 -23.25 -25.72
CA LYS A 228 -68.91 -22.99 -24.49
C LYS A 228 -68.24 -24.26 -23.95
N ILE A 229 -68.95 -25.39 -23.95
CA ILE A 229 -68.42 -26.70 -23.52
C ILE A 229 -67.35 -27.22 -24.49
N LYS A 230 -67.48 -26.99 -25.81
CA LYS A 230 -66.41 -27.28 -26.78
C LYS A 230 -65.17 -26.42 -26.53
N GLU A 231 -65.34 -25.12 -26.35
CA GLU A 231 -64.23 -24.20 -26.09
C GLU A 231 -63.49 -24.55 -24.80
N LEU A 232 -64.20 -24.78 -23.69
CA LEU A 232 -63.62 -25.23 -22.42
C LEU A 232 -62.91 -26.59 -22.55
N LYS A 233 -63.45 -27.55 -23.32
CA LYS A 233 -62.77 -28.83 -23.60
C LYS A 233 -61.50 -28.67 -24.46
N VAL A 234 -61.44 -27.67 -25.35
CA VAL A 234 -60.23 -27.33 -26.11
C VAL A 234 -59.19 -26.64 -25.22
N GLN A 235 -59.61 -25.70 -24.37
CA GLN A 235 -58.72 -25.05 -23.39
C GLN A 235 -58.15 -26.07 -22.38
N LEU A 236 -58.99 -26.98 -21.87
CA LEU A 236 -58.55 -28.04 -20.95
C LEU A 236 -57.55 -29.00 -21.62
N LYS A 237 -57.77 -29.41 -22.88
CA LYS A 237 -56.79 -30.19 -23.64
C LYS A 237 -55.48 -29.44 -23.86
N LYS A 238 -55.52 -28.12 -24.10
CA LYS A 238 -54.33 -27.28 -24.24
C LYS A 238 -53.54 -27.17 -22.93
N GLN A 239 -54.23 -26.99 -21.80
CA GLN A 239 -53.62 -27.02 -20.47
C GLN A 239 -52.94 -28.37 -20.20
N ILE A 240 -53.64 -29.49 -20.45
CA ILE A 240 -53.07 -30.85 -20.27
C ILE A 240 -51.81 -31.09 -21.13
N SER A 241 -51.70 -30.47 -22.32
CA SER A 241 -50.45 -30.48 -23.09
C SER A 241 -49.33 -29.74 -22.35
N VAL A 242 -49.59 -28.48 -21.95
CA VAL A 242 -48.62 -27.65 -21.24
C VAL A 242 -48.17 -28.28 -19.92
N THR A 243 -49.06 -28.95 -19.19
CA THR A 243 -48.68 -29.71 -17.98
C THR A 243 -47.68 -30.81 -18.30
N LYS A 244 -47.89 -31.59 -19.37
CA LYS A 244 -46.95 -32.65 -19.79
C LYS A 244 -45.61 -32.11 -20.30
N ASP A 245 -45.65 -31.01 -21.03
CA ASP A 245 -44.44 -30.34 -21.51
C ASP A 245 -43.59 -29.79 -20.34
N LEU A 246 -44.26 -29.31 -19.27
CA LEU A 246 -43.62 -28.90 -18.02
C LEU A 246 -43.13 -30.09 -17.18
N GLU A 247 -43.88 -31.21 -17.13
CA GLU A 247 -43.46 -32.44 -16.43
C GLU A 247 -42.17 -33.02 -17.01
N GLU A 248 -42.03 -33.13 -18.34
CA GLU A 248 -40.78 -33.63 -18.94
C GLU A 248 -39.64 -32.58 -18.86
N GLN A 249 -39.93 -31.27 -18.88
CA GLN A 249 -38.94 -30.23 -18.55
C GLN A 249 -38.39 -30.38 -17.12
N ILE A 250 -39.27 -30.58 -16.13
CA ILE A 250 -38.89 -30.87 -14.73
C ILE A 250 -38.03 -32.14 -14.66
N ARG A 251 -38.40 -33.18 -15.42
CA ARG A 251 -37.66 -34.45 -15.48
C ARG A 251 -36.28 -34.32 -16.13
N ILE A 252 -36.14 -33.50 -17.16
CA ILE A 252 -34.87 -33.18 -17.82
C ILE A 252 -33.97 -32.39 -16.84
N ASN A 253 -34.53 -31.37 -16.18
CA ASN A 253 -33.80 -30.59 -15.19
C ASN A 253 -33.36 -31.43 -13.98
N ALA A 254 -34.22 -32.32 -13.47
CA ALA A 254 -33.85 -33.25 -12.39
C ALA A 254 -32.66 -34.14 -12.78
N ARG A 255 -32.67 -34.71 -14.00
CA ARG A 255 -31.53 -35.49 -14.54
C ARG A 255 -30.26 -34.65 -14.65
N SER A 256 -30.38 -33.39 -15.10
CA SER A 256 -29.25 -32.44 -15.19
C SER A 256 -28.64 -32.17 -13.81
N THR A 257 -29.48 -31.90 -12.79
CA THR A 257 -29.07 -31.74 -11.40
C THR A 257 -28.34 -32.97 -10.89
N THR A 258 -28.87 -34.19 -11.09
CA THR A 258 -28.19 -35.43 -10.66
C THR A 258 -26.82 -35.61 -11.34
N GLN A 259 -26.69 -35.27 -12.63
CA GLN A 259 -25.40 -35.31 -13.31
C GLN A 259 -24.40 -34.27 -12.76
N LEU A 260 -24.88 -33.08 -12.39
CA LEU A 260 -24.04 -32.04 -11.81
C LEU A 260 -23.60 -32.39 -10.39
N THR A 261 -24.50 -32.89 -9.53
CA THR A 261 -24.17 -33.43 -8.20
C THR A 261 -23.13 -34.54 -8.28
N ASN A 262 -23.27 -35.47 -9.23
CA ASN A 262 -22.29 -36.55 -9.42
C ASN A 262 -20.91 -36.03 -9.87
N LYS A 263 -20.85 -34.97 -10.68
CA LYS A 263 -19.58 -34.31 -11.04
C LYS A 263 -18.93 -33.63 -9.83
N HIS A 264 -19.69 -32.84 -9.07
CA HIS A 264 -19.17 -32.17 -7.87
C HIS A 264 -18.70 -33.19 -6.81
N ASN A 265 -19.41 -34.30 -6.63
CA ASN A 265 -18.96 -35.38 -5.72
C ASN A 265 -17.64 -36.01 -6.17
N ALA A 266 -17.46 -36.27 -7.48
CA ALA A 266 -16.20 -36.78 -8.01
C ALA A 266 -15.04 -35.78 -7.89
N GLU A 267 -15.33 -34.47 -8.03
CA GLU A 267 -14.36 -33.40 -7.82
C GLU A 267 -13.97 -33.25 -6.33
N VAL A 268 -14.94 -33.38 -5.41
CA VAL A 268 -14.69 -33.41 -3.95
C VAL A 268 -13.80 -34.60 -3.55
N GLU A 269 -14.04 -35.81 -4.07
CA GLU A 269 -13.15 -36.95 -3.80
C GLU A 269 -11.75 -36.77 -4.41
N SER A 270 -11.65 -36.17 -5.61
CA SER A 270 -10.36 -35.78 -6.22
C SER A 270 -9.59 -34.78 -5.37
N LEU A 271 -10.27 -33.78 -4.78
CA LEU A 271 -9.67 -32.80 -3.88
C LEU A 271 -9.26 -33.44 -2.54
N LYS A 272 -10.09 -34.32 -1.96
CA LYS A 272 -9.73 -35.10 -0.76
C LYS A 272 -8.47 -35.95 -1.00
N ALA A 273 -8.36 -36.61 -2.14
CA ALA A 273 -7.18 -37.40 -2.50
C ALA A 273 -5.91 -36.54 -2.59
N LYS A 274 -6.00 -35.34 -3.18
CA LYS A 274 -4.88 -34.37 -3.21
C LYS A 274 -4.50 -33.87 -1.81
N ILE A 275 -5.48 -33.60 -0.95
CA ILE A 275 -5.23 -33.19 0.45
C ILE A 275 -4.52 -34.32 1.22
N ALA A 276 -4.94 -35.57 1.03
CA ALA A 276 -4.27 -36.73 1.62
C ALA A 276 -2.81 -36.85 1.15
N GLN A 277 -2.56 -36.72 -0.16
CA GLN A 277 -1.21 -36.76 -0.73
C GLN A 277 -0.32 -35.63 -0.18
N ILE A 278 -0.81 -34.38 -0.16
CA ILE A 278 -0.07 -33.23 0.39
C ILE A 278 0.26 -33.43 1.87
N ASN A 279 -0.63 -34.05 2.65
CA ASN A 279 -0.36 -34.38 4.05
C ASN A 279 0.71 -35.48 4.22
N GLU A 280 0.76 -36.47 3.32
CA GLU A 280 1.80 -37.50 3.29
C GLU A 280 3.17 -36.91 2.89
N ASP A 281 3.21 -36.08 1.83
CA ASP A 281 4.42 -35.36 1.40
C ASP A 281 4.95 -34.41 2.49
N ASN A 282 4.06 -33.72 3.22
CA ASN A 282 4.42 -32.92 4.39
C ASN A 282 4.96 -33.77 5.54
N ALA A 283 4.36 -34.93 5.83
CA ALA A 283 4.83 -35.84 6.88
C ALA A 283 6.23 -36.39 6.55
N ASN A 284 6.47 -36.76 5.29
CA ASN A 284 7.78 -37.18 4.78
C ASN A 284 8.81 -36.05 4.89
N THR A 285 8.44 -34.83 4.50
CA THR A 285 9.28 -33.63 4.60
C THR A 285 9.66 -33.31 6.05
N VAL A 286 8.71 -33.41 6.99
CA VAL A 286 8.95 -33.23 8.44
C VAL A 286 9.89 -34.32 8.98
N ASN A 287 9.76 -35.57 8.51
CA ASN A 287 10.65 -36.66 8.91
C ASN A 287 12.10 -36.47 8.40
N ASP A 288 12.27 -35.93 7.18
CA ASP A 288 13.60 -35.58 6.67
C ASP A 288 14.20 -34.32 7.34
N TYR A 289 13.39 -33.36 7.77
CA TYR A 289 13.87 -32.29 8.65
C TYR A 289 14.27 -32.81 10.03
N LYS A 290 13.52 -33.74 10.65
CA LYS A 290 13.94 -34.42 11.89
C LYS A 290 15.27 -35.16 11.71
N ARG A 291 15.44 -35.92 10.62
CA ARG A 291 16.72 -36.57 10.27
C ARG A 291 17.87 -35.56 10.09
N LYS A 292 17.63 -34.39 9.50
CA LYS A 292 18.62 -33.31 9.40
C LYS A 292 18.97 -32.73 10.77
N ILE A 293 17.97 -32.50 11.63
CA ILE A 293 18.16 -32.02 13.01
C ILE A 293 19.02 -33.02 13.80
N THR A 294 18.67 -34.31 13.84
CA THR A 294 19.48 -35.33 14.54
C THR A 294 20.89 -35.47 13.97
N ASN A 295 21.08 -35.29 12.66
CA ASN A 295 22.43 -35.24 12.07
C ASN A 295 23.22 -33.96 12.43
N LEU A 296 22.56 -32.85 12.74
CA LEU A 296 23.20 -31.63 13.24
C LEU A 296 23.48 -31.73 14.74
N GLU A 297 22.57 -32.28 15.54
CA GLU A 297 22.76 -32.58 16.96
C GLU A 297 23.95 -33.53 17.16
N ASN A 298 24.04 -34.61 16.38
CA ASN A 298 25.20 -35.52 16.39
C ASN A 298 26.50 -34.83 15.97
N LYS A 299 26.46 -33.86 15.05
CA LYS A 299 27.63 -33.03 14.68
C LYS A 299 28.03 -32.06 15.78
N ILE A 300 27.06 -31.48 16.50
CA ILE A 300 27.31 -30.59 17.64
C ILE A 300 27.90 -31.38 18.82
N ALA A 301 27.43 -32.60 19.07
CA ALA A 301 28.05 -33.52 20.02
C ALA A 301 29.50 -33.86 19.62
N ALA A 302 29.71 -34.28 18.36
CA ALA A 302 31.04 -34.58 17.83
C ALA A 302 31.98 -33.36 17.66
N ALA A 303 31.46 -32.13 17.82
CA ALA A 303 32.25 -30.90 17.89
C ALA A 303 32.65 -30.57 19.34
N LYS A 304 31.73 -30.72 20.31
CA LYS A 304 32.03 -30.55 21.74
C LYS A 304 33.10 -31.52 22.25
N ASP A 305 33.18 -32.72 21.67
CA ASP A 305 34.09 -33.78 22.10
C ASP A 305 35.52 -33.68 21.51
N LYS A 306 35.92 -32.50 20.99
CA LYS A 306 37.20 -32.31 20.27
C LYS A 306 38.11 -31.18 20.76
N ASP A 307 37.71 -30.41 21.77
CA ASP A 307 38.55 -29.33 22.33
C ASP A 307 39.62 -29.83 23.34
N GLN A 308 40.39 -30.88 22.97
CA GLN A 308 41.62 -31.25 23.69
C GLN A 308 42.80 -31.62 22.76
N LYS A 309 43.73 -30.66 22.67
CA LYS A 309 45.13 -30.73 22.18
C LYS A 309 45.40 -30.87 20.66
N PRO A 310 46.59 -30.43 20.17
CA PRO A 310 46.75 -29.97 18.78
C PRO A 310 47.89 -30.63 17.97
N ALA A 311 47.81 -30.56 16.64
CA ALA A 311 48.97 -30.65 15.73
C ALA A 311 48.72 -30.03 14.33
N GLN A 312 49.80 -29.63 13.67
CA GLN A 312 49.95 -29.09 12.30
C GLN A 312 50.43 -30.21 11.31
N PRO A 313 50.72 -29.96 10.01
CA PRO A 313 50.09 -29.11 8.96
C PRO A 313 49.96 -29.87 7.59
N ALA A 314 49.97 -29.12 6.46
CA ALA A 314 50.36 -29.54 5.08
C ALA A 314 49.30 -30.28 4.21
N LYS A 315 49.32 -30.31 2.86
CA LYS A 315 50.01 -29.53 1.76
C LYS A 315 49.40 -29.95 0.40
N GLN A 316 49.42 -29.05 -0.62
CA GLN A 316 49.53 -29.37 -2.07
C GLN A 316 48.36 -30.18 -2.73
N ALA A 317 48.15 -30.25 -4.06
CA ALA A 317 48.45 -29.31 -5.17
C ALA A 317 47.66 -29.65 -6.47
N SER A 318 47.49 -28.63 -7.33
CA SER A 318 47.71 -28.60 -8.81
C SER A 318 46.85 -29.36 -9.84
N ASP A 319 46.77 -28.73 -11.04
CA ASP A 319 46.56 -29.29 -12.40
C ASP A 319 45.14 -29.75 -12.82
N LYS A 320 44.67 -29.60 -14.09
CA LYS A 320 45.26 -28.95 -15.30
C LYS A 320 44.22 -28.50 -16.37
N ALA A 321 44.76 -27.76 -17.35
CA ALA A 321 44.28 -27.26 -18.66
C ALA A 321 43.24 -28.13 -19.45
N VAL A 322 42.36 -27.63 -20.34
CA VAL A 322 42.48 -26.66 -21.48
C VAL A 322 43.31 -27.22 -22.66
N PRO A 323 42.71 -27.47 -23.85
CA PRO A 323 42.67 -26.50 -24.97
C PRO A 323 41.32 -26.51 -25.77
N ALA A 324 41.06 -25.77 -26.86
CA ALA A 324 41.45 -24.44 -27.42
C ALA A 324 41.29 -24.46 -28.98
N GLN A 325 41.31 -23.28 -29.62
CA GLN A 325 41.42 -23.02 -31.09
C GLN A 325 40.12 -23.29 -31.94
N GLU A 326 39.80 -22.60 -33.06
CA GLU A 326 40.38 -21.38 -33.69
C GLU A 326 39.45 -20.64 -34.72
N LYS A 327 39.85 -19.40 -35.06
CA LYS A 327 39.69 -18.57 -36.31
C LYS A 327 38.65 -18.94 -37.41
N GLN A 328 37.98 -17.91 -37.97
CA GLN A 328 38.39 -17.23 -39.25
C GLN A 328 37.51 -16.01 -39.65
N GLN A 329 38.11 -15.11 -40.46
CA GLN A 329 37.52 -14.02 -41.29
C GLN A 329 37.63 -14.46 -42.79
N PRO A 330 37.00 -13.85 -43.86
CA PRO A 330 36.99 -12.38 -44.14
C PRO A 330 35.96 -11.72 -45.14
N VAL A 331 35.81 -10.38 -45.05
CA VAL A 331 35.82 -9.35 -46.16
C VAL A 331 34.80 -9.33 -47.35
N LYS A 332 34.13 -8.16 -47.59
CA LYS A 332 34.07 -7.25 -48.80
C LYS A 332 32.70 -6.70 -49.33
N SER A 333 32.67 -5.36 -49.57
CA SER A 333 31.96 -4.57 -50.65
C SER A 333 30.41 -4.51 -50.78
N ARG A 334 29.77 -3.52 -51.47
CA ARG A 334 30.01 -2.07 -51.81
C ARG A 334 28.82 -1.51 -52.69
N ASN A 335 28.60 -0.16 -52.71
CA ASN A 335 27.75 0.67 -53.64
C ASN A 335 26.21 0.62 -53.40
N VAL A 336 25.38 1.70 -53.39
CA VAL A 336 25.36 3.11 -53.91
C VAL A 336 25.16 3.17 -55.45
N PRO A 337 24.08 3.77 -56.03
CA PRO A 337 23.72 5.22 -55.95
C PRO A 337 22.17 5.48 -55.92
N GLN A 338 21.55 6.65 -56.20
CA GLN A 338 22.00 7.96 -56.72
C GLN A 338 21.14 9.18 -56.23
N GLN A 339 21.47 10.38 -56.75
CA GLN A 339 21.03 11.76 -56.48
C GLN A 339 19.57 12.07 -56.98
N THR A 340 18.98 13.28 -57.00
CA THR A 340 19.40 14.73 -57.01
C THR A 340 18.16 15.63 -56.63
N GLU A 341 18.10 16.97 -56.47
CA GLU A 341 19.04 18.12 -56.54
C GLU A 341 18.60 19.33 -55.63
N GLN A 342 18.25 20.49 -56.23
CA GLN A 342 17.84 21.84 -55.74
C GLN A 342 16.95 22.49 -56.88
N PRO A 343 16.45 23.77 -56.91
CA PRO A 343 16.80 24.98 -56.13
C PRO A 343 15.71 26.07 -55.83
N LYS A 344 16.16 27.11 -55.10
CA LYS A 344 15.79 28.55 -55.00
C LYS A 344 14.49 29.16 -55.63
N ALA A 345 13.69 29.77 -54.74
CA ALA A 345 13.23 31.19 -54.66
C ALA A 345 12.45 31.93 -55.79
N ALA A 346 11.33 32.59 -55.42
CA ALA A 346 10.83 33.90 -55.95
C ALA A 346 9.62 34.46 -55.13
N GLN A 347 9.27 35.75 -55.32
CA GLN A 347 8.03 36.41 -54.82
C GLN A 347 6.89 36.35 -55.87
N PRO A 348 5.63 36.66 -55.49
CA PRO A 348 4.85 37.63 -56.28
C PRO A 348 3.88 38.56 -55.50
N THR A 349 3.39 39.59 -56.21
CA THR A 349 2.46 40.65 -55.74
C THR A 349 1.08 40.54 -56.41
N VAL A 350 -0.05 40.75 -55.71
CA VAL A 350 -1.38 41.01 -56.35
C VAL A 350 -2.31 41.95 -55.50
N GLN A 351 -2.60 43.13 -56.06
CA GLN A 351 -3.87 43.91 -56.20
C GLN A 351 -4.97 44.02 -55.10
N ILE A 352 -5.86 45.02 -55.30
CA ILE A 352 -6.88 45.56 -54.36
C ILE A 352 -8.25 45.67 -55.07
N PRO A 353 -9.39 45.38 -54.41
CA PRO A 353 -10.75 45.76 -54.85
C PRO A 353 -11.37 46.90 -54.01
N SER A 354 -12.34 47.63 -54.59
CA SER A 354 -12.96 48.86 -54.02
C SER A 354 -14.40 48.67 -53.51
N ILE A 355 -14.81 49.39 -52.46
CA ILE A 355 -16.16 49.36 -51.85
C ILE A 355 -16.72 50.79 -51.63
N SER A 356 -18.04 50.90 -51.42
CA SER A 356 -18.88 52.12 -51.40
C SER A 356 -18.57 53.15 -50.29
N GLN A 357 -19.11 54.37 -50.46
CA GLN A 357 -18.58 55.61 -49.88
C GLN A 357 -19.31 56.14 -48.62
N ASN A 358 -20.41 55.51 -48.16
CA ASN A 358 -21.13 55.96 -46.94
C ASN A 358 -20.86 55.10 -45.69
N ASP A 359 -20.40 53.86 -45.83
CA ASP A 359 -19.81 53.11 -44.71
C ASP A 359 -18.37 53.57 -44.43
N LEU A 360 -17.79 54.33 -45.38
CA LEU A 360 -16.37 54.65 -45.45
C LEU A 360 -15.87 55.48 -44.25
N ASP A 361 -16.64 56.42 -43.70
CA ASP A 361 -16.17 57.24 -42.57
C ASP A 361 -16.10 56.42 -41.27
N THR A 362 -17.12 55.61 -40.98
CA THR A 362 -17.13 54.69 -39.82
C THR A 362 -16.01 53.66 -39.93
N ILE A 363 -15.82 53.09 -41.13
CA ILE A 363 -14.75 52.13 -41.43
C ILE A 363 -13.37 52.82 -41.39
N THR A 364 -13.24 54.07 -41.83
CA THR A 364 -12.00 54.84 -41.75
C THR A 364 -11.67 55.22 -40.31
N GLN A 365 -12.65 55.51 -39.47
CA GLN A 365 -12.43 55.76 -38.05
C GLN A 365 -12.03 54.47 -37.31
N GLN A 366 -12.65 53.34 -37.62
CA GLN A 366 -12.23 52.02 -37.11
C GLN A 366 -10.83 51.64 -37.59
N TYR A 367 -10.49 51.85 -38.88
CA TYR A 367 -9.13 51.64 -39.38
C TYR A 367 -8.13 52.64 -38.81
N THR A 368 -8.50 53.89 -38.54
CA THR A 368 -7.60 54.88 -37.90
C THR A 368 -7.28 54.46 -36.46
N ASN A 369 -8.29 54.06 -35.68
CA ASN A 369 -8.09 53.49 -34.35
C ASN A 369 -7.25 52.21 -34.42
N ARG A 370 -7.53 51.31 -35.37
CA ARG A 370 -6.77 50.06 -35.55
C ARG A 370 -5.35 50.30 -36.04
N ILE A 371 -5.10 51.33 -36.84
CA ILE A 371 -3.76 51.79 -37.24
C ILE A 371 -3.03 52.40 -36.03
N SER A 372 -3.74 53.10 -35.14
CA SER A 372 -3.16 53.57 -33.86
C SER A 372 -2.77 52.40 -32.96
N GLU A 373 -3.66 51.42 -32.75
CA GLU A 373 -3.36 50.19 -32.01
C GLU A 373 -2.20 49.41 -32.63
N LEU A 374 -2.18 49.25 -33.96
CA LEU A 374 -1.11 48.56 -34.67
C LEU A 374 0.20 49.34 -34.62
N ASN A 375 0.18 50.68 -34.66
CA ASN A 375 1.37 51.50 -34.48
C ASN A 375 1.89 51.45 -33.03
N GLU A 376 1.03 51.37 -32.02
CA GLU A 376 1.42 51.20 -30.62
C GLU A 376 1.98 49.77 -30.38
N GLN A 377 1.39 48.75 -31.00
CA GLN A 377 1.92 47.39 -31.01
C GLN A 377 3.25 47.32 -31.78
N ILE A 378 3.40 48.02 -32.90
CA ILE A 378 4.66 48.14 -33.64
C ILE A 378 5.70 48.87 -32.79
N GLN A 379 5.39 49.98 -32.12
CA GLN A 379 6.33 50.63 -31.19
C GLN A 379 6.73 49.70 -30.03
N THR A 380 5.78 48.96 -29.46
CA THR A 380 6.03 48.00 -28.39
C THR A 380 6.89 46.82 -28.85
N LEU A 381 6.68 46.33 -30.08
CA LEU A 381 7.48 45.29 -30.71
C LEU A 381 8.86 45.80 -31.15
N THR A 382 8.96 47.02 -31.67
CA THR A 382 10.24 47.69 -31.99
C THR A 382 11.05 47.93 -30.73
N LYS A 383 10.42 48.34 -29.63
CA LYS A 383 11.08 48.44 -28.33
C LYS A 383 11.58 47.07 -27.87
N LYS A 384 10.72 46.04 -27.82
CA LYS A 384 11.13 44.66 -27.47
C LYS A 384 12.23 44.11 -28.40
N TYR A 385 12.22 44.46 -29.68
CA TYR A 385 13.25 44.09 -30.65
C TYR A 385 14.58 44.79 -30.33
N ASN A 386 14.57 46.08 -30.03
CA ASN A 386 15.76 46.84 -29.62
C ASN A 386 16.32 46.35 -28.28
N ASP A 387 15.44 46.11 -27.29
CA ASP A 387 15.79 45.53 -25.99
C ASP A 387 16.45 44.14 -26.18
N ALA A 388 15.86 43.29 -27.03
CA ALA A 388 16.44 41.99 -27.40
C ALA A 388 17.75 42.11 -28.19
N MET A 389 17.91 43.17 -29.00
CA MET A 389 19.14 43.43 -29.75
C MET A 389 20.28 43.89 -28.83
N GLU A 390 20.01 44.67 -27.78
CA GLU A 390 20.97 44.98 -26.71
C GLU A 390 21.35 43.72 -25.90
N VAL A 391 20.37 42.88 -25.55
CA VAL A 391 20.63 41.59 -24.87
C VAL A 391 21.47 40.66 -25.75
N ASN A 392 21.19 40.58 -27.05
CA ASN A 392 22.00 39.77 -27.97
C ASN A 392 23.42 40.34 -28.13
N LYS A 393 23.57 41.66 -28.31
CA LYS A 393 24.87 42.35 -28.43
C LYS A 393 25.74 42.21 -27.16
N THR A 394 25.13 42.23 -25.98
CA THR A 394 25.84 41.98 -24.71
C THR A 394 26.18 40.51 -24.51
N SER A 395 25.33 39.59 -24.98
CA SER A 395 25.63 38.15 -25.06
C SER A 395 26.80 37.87 -26.01
N GLU A 396 26.80 38.44 -27.22
CA GLU A 396 27.88 38.35 -28.20
C GLU A 396 29.21 38.89 -27.65
N ALA A 397 29.20 40.03 -26.97
CA ALA A 397 30.37 40.58 -26.29
C ALA A 397 30.91 39.62 -25.20
N LYS A 398 30.02 38.97 -24.45
CA LYS A 398 30.39 37.98 -23.42
C LYS A 398 30.94 36.70 -24.04
N CYS A 399 30.38 36.23 -25.16
CA CYS A 399 30.93 35.13 -25.95
C CYS A 399 32.32 35.45 -26.48
N GLY A 400 32.55 36.69 -26.97
CA GLY A 400 33.88 37.15 -27.39
C GLY A 400 34.90 37.12 -26.24
N GLN A 401 34.53 37.59 -25.05
CA GLN A 401 35.39 37.51 -23.85
C GLN A 401 35.68 36.05 -23.44
N LEU A 402 34.70 35.15 -23.55
CA LEU A 402 34.90 33.73 -23.26
C LEU A 402 35.83 33.06 -24.29
N ILE A 403 35.72 33.41 -25.58
CA ILE A 403 36.63 32.92 -26.63
C ILE A 403 38.07 33.38 -26.34
N VAL A 404 38.29 34.67 -26.06
CA VAL A 404 39.62 35.20 -25.71
C VAL A 404 40.20 34.54 -24.46
N THR A 405 39.35 34.22 -23.48
CA THR A 405 39.76 33.47 -22.27
C THR A 405 40.11 32.03 -22.59
N LEU A 406 39.36 31.38 -23.48
CA LEU A 406 39.60 29.99 -23.92
C LEU A 406 40.89 29.89 -24.75
N ASP A 407 41.14 30.82 -25.67
CA ASP A 407 42.38 30.92 -26.45
C ASP A 407 43.59 31.19 -25.55
N LYS A 408 43.44 32.07 -24.54
CA LYS A 408 44.47 32.29 -23.52
C LYS A 408 44.79 31.00 -22.76
N ASN A 409 43.77 30.31 -22.24
CA ASN A 409 43.93 29.07 -21.49
C ASN A 409 44.50 27.94 -22.38
N ALA A 410 44.16 27.89 -23.67
CA ALA A 410 44.73 26.96 -24.63
C ALA A 410 46.22 27.25 -24.93
N SER A 411 46.60 28.52 -24.99
CA SER A 411 47.99 28.96 -25.11
C SER A 411 48.82 28.63 -23.86
N GLU A 412 48.27 28.90 -22.67
CA GLU A 412 48.90 28.52 -21.38
C GLU A 412 49.02 26.99 -21.24
N TYR A 413 48.01 26.23 -21.68
CA TYR A 413 48.08 24.76 -21.74
C TYR A 413 49.14 24.26 -22.73
N GLN A 414 49.28 24.88 -23.91
CA GLN A 414 50.35 24.53 -24.85
C GLN A 414 51.74 24.88 -24.30
N ALA A 415 51.90 26.00 -23.59
CA ALA A 415 53.14 26.37 -22.94
C ALA A 415 53.50 25.38 -21.82
N LEU A 416 52.54 25.05 -20.94
CA LEU A 416 52.71 24.06 -19.88
C LEU A 416 53.00 22.66 -20.44
N LYS A 417 52.38 22.29 -21.57
CA LYS A 417 52.65 21.03 -22.27
C LYS A 417 54.08 20.99 -22.83
N ARG A 418 54.61 22.08 -23.39
CA ARG A 418 56.03 22.15 -23.80
C ARG A 418 56.98 22.06 -22.60
N VAL A 419 56.71 22.78 -21.52
CA VAL A 419 57.50 22.66 -20.27
C VAL A 419 57.44 21.24 -19.71
N HIS A 420 56.31 20.55 -19.83
CA HIS A 420 56.22 19.13 -19.46
C HIS A 420 57.04 18.22 -20.41
N GLU A 421 56.99 18.45 -21.72
CA GLU A 421 57.78 17.71 -22.71
C GLU A 421 59.30 17.94 -22.52
N GLU A 422 59.71 19.18 -22.27
CA GLU A 422 61.10 19.56 -21.95
C GLU A 422 61.57 18.95 -20.63
N THR A 423 60.79 19.07 -19.54
CA THR A 423 61.16 18.43 -18.25
C THR A 423 61.14 16.91 -18.31
N VAL A 424 60.30 16.28 -19.14
CA VAL A 424 60.38 14.84 -19.43
C VAL A 424 61.67 14.51 -20.20
N CYS A 425 62.07 15.34 -21.17
CA CYS A 425 63.34 15.16 -21.89
C CYS A 425 64.56 15.36 -20.97
N GLU A 426 64.54 16.33 -20.05
CA GLU A 426 65.56 16.49 -19.02
C GLU A 426 65.59 15.28 -18.08
N ILE A 427 64.44 14.80 -17.60
CA ILE A 427 64.34 13.60 -16.77
C ILE A 427 64.86 12.36 -17.53
N GLU A 428 64.64 12.25 -18.84
CA GLU A 428 65.22 11.18 -19.66
C GLU A 428 66.73 11.35 -19.88
N ALA A 429 67.23 12.57 -20.06
CA ALA A 429 68.65 12.85 -20.16
C ALA A 429 69.36 12.53 -18.82
N ILE A 430 68.76 12.90 -17.70
CA ILE A 430 69.21 12.59 -16.33
C ILE A 430 69.15 11.07 -16.07
N ARG A 431 68.11 10.35 -16.52
CA ARG A 431 68.04 8.88 -16.45
C ARG A 431 69.10 8.22 -17.32
N LYS A 432 69.36 8.72 -18.53
CA LYS A 432 70.45 8.21 -19.40
C LYS A 432 71.82 8.47 -18.77
N ALA A 433 72.04 9.63 -18.17
CA ALA A 433 73.26 9.95 -17.42
C ALA A 433 73.43 9.05 -16.18
N LEU A 434 72.38 8.83 -15.38
CA LEU A 434 72.39 7.92 -14.23
C LEU A 434 72.65 6.47 -14.64
N HIS A 435 71.96 5.95 -15.66
CA HIS A 435 72.20 4.60 -16.17
C HIS A 435 73.57 4.43 -16.83
N SER A 436 74.18 5.51 -17.34
CA SER A 436 75.60 5.50 -17.76
C SER A 436 76.60 5.50 -16.59
N ARG A 437 76.15 5.79 -15.36
CA ARG A 437 76.95 5.78 -14.13
C ARG A 437 76.71 4.57 -13.23
N GLU A 438 75.55 3.91 -13.33
CA GLU A 438 75.21 2.66 -12.61
C GLU A 438 75.76 1.39 -13.28
N ALA A 439 77.04 1.39 -13.65
CA ALA A 439 77.72 0.23 -14.25
C ALA A 439 78.14 -0.85 -13.21
N ALA A 440 77.30 -1.12 -12.21
CA ALA A 440 77.54 -2.12 -11.16
C ALA A 440 76.20 -2.75 -10.67
N PRO A 441 75.89 -4.02 -10.99
CA PRO A 441 74.55 -4.57 -10.79
C PRO A 441 74.33 -5.29 -9.44
N ASP A 442 73.68 -4.64 -8.47
CA ASP A 442 73.08 -5.38 -7.34
C ASP A 442 71.76 -6.05 -7.78
N LYS A 443 71.85 -7.35 -8.02
CA LYS A 443 70.73 -8.21 -8.44
C LYS A 443 69.68 -8.45 -7.33
N LYS A 444 69.93 -8.03 -6.08
CA LYS A 444 68.97 -8.16 -4.97
C LYS A 444 67.91 -7.06 -5.03
N ALA A 445 68.33 -5.80 -5.13
CA ALA A 445 67.44 -4.64 -5.14
C ALA A 445 66.41 -4.69 -6.30
N GLU A 446 66.85 -5.00 -7.52
CA GLU A 446 65.96 -5.14 -8.69
C GLU A 446 64.93 -6.28 -8.51
N ARG A 447 65.28 -7.35 -7.78
CA ARG A 447 64.37 -8.47 -7.51
C ARG A 447 63.29 -8.12 -6.48
N GLU A 448 63.58 -7.24 -5.53
CA GLU A 448 62.60 -6.70 -4.58
C GLU A 448 61.74 -5.61 -5.24
N ARG A 449 62.34 -4.72 -6.03
CA ARG A 449 61.62 -3.71 -6.84
C ARG A 449 60.60 -4.33 -7.79
N ARG A 450 60.95 -5.45 -8.44
CA ARG A 450 60.00 -6.24 -9.27
C ARG A 450 58.86 -6.86 -8.46
N LYS A 451 59.13 -7.41 -7.26
CA LYS A 451 58.08 -7.92 -6.37
C LYS A 451 57.11 -6.80 -5.97
N GLU A 452 57.63 -5.61 -5.65
CA GLU A 452 56.80 -4.49 -5.23
C GLU A 452 55.96 -3.92 -6.39
N GLN A 453 56.53 -3.78 -7.59
CA GLN A 453 55.76 -3.48 -8.80
C GLN A 453 54.68 -4.54 -9.09
N GLN A 454 54.95 -5.82 -8.81
CA GLN A 454 53.99 -6.90 -9.02
C GLN A 454 52.85 -6.87 -8.00
N LYS A 455 53.12 -6.51 -6.73
CA LYS A 455 52.07 -6.18 -5.75
C LYS A 455 51.25 -4.97 -6.20
N GLN A 456 51.91 -3.86 -6.56
CA GLN A 456 51.24 -2.62 -6.98
C GLN A 456 50.31 -2.87 -8.18
N LYS A 457 50.74 -3.66 -9.18
CA LYS A 457 49.87 -4.09 -10.29
C LYS A 457 48.70 -4.96 -9.83
N ALA A 458 48.89 -5.88 -8.87
CA ALA A 458 47.78 -6.65 -8.32
C ALA A 458 46.77 -5.76 -7.56
N THR A 459 47.25 -4.78 -6.80
CA THR A 459 46.39 -3.78 -6.12
C THR A 459 45.62 -2.95 -7.13
N ILE A 460 46.26 -2.46 -8.21
CA ILE A 460 45.60 -1.73 -9.30
C ILE A 460 44.50 -2.58 -9.93
N ILE A 461 44.77 -3.85 -10.29
CA ILE A 461 43.76 -4.75 -10.87
C ILE A 461 42.59 -5.02 -9.91
N CYS A 462 42.82 -5.07 -8.60
CA CYS A 462 41.74 -5.16 -7.61
C CYS A 462 40.93 -3.86 -7.51
N LEU A 463 41.57 -2.69 -7.58
CA LEU A 463 40.90 -1.39 -7.59
C LEU A 463 40.11 -1.15 -8.88
N GLU A 464 40.65 -1.55 -10.04
CA GLU A 464 39.96 -1.54 -11.34
C GLU A 464 38.70 -2.42 -11.30
N LYS A 465 38.80 -3.66 -10.78
CA LYS A 465 37.63 -4.54 -10.60
C LYS A 465 36.61 -3.97 -9.61
N SER A 466 37.06 -3.32 -8.54
CA SER A 466 36.17 -2.63 -7.60
C SER A 466 35.46 -1.45 -8.26
N ALA A 467 36.17 -0.65 -9.06
CA ALA A 467 35.60 0.45 -9.82
C ALA A 467 34.60 -0.05 -10.89
N GLU A 468 34.87 -1.16 -11.57
CA GLU A 468 33.93 -1.77 -12.54
C GLU A 468 32.66 -2.29 -11.84
N ALA A 469 32.81 -2.90 -10.65
CA ALA A 469 31.68 -3.33 -9.83
C ALA A 469 30.84 -2.13 -9.33
N LEU A 470 31.49 -1.06 -8.87
CA LEU A 470 30.82 0.18 -8.45
C LEU A 470 30.14 0.89 -9.62
N LYS A 471 30.74 0.94 -10.83
CA LYS A 471 30.06 1.42 -12.04
C LYS A 471 28.81 0.62 -12.34
N LYS A 472 28.86 -0.72 -12.26
CA LYS A 472 27.68 -1.57 -12.45
C LYS A 472 26.61 -1.27 -11.41
N GLN A 473 26.98 -1.18 -10.14
CA GLN A 473 26.05 -0.85 -9.05
C GLN A 473 25.42 0.55 -9.24
N ILE A 474 26.17 1.53 -9.74
CA ILE A 474 25.65 2.86 -10.10
C ILE A 474 24.67 2.77 -11.28
N PHE A 475 24.96 1.95 -12.30
CA PHE A 475 24.05 1.72 -13.43
C PHE A 475 22.76 1.01 -13.00
N ASP A 476 22.88 -0.04 -12.18
CA ASP A 476 21.73 -0.77 -11.63
C ASP A 476 20.84 0.19 -10.79
N ILE A 477 21.44 1.03 -9.93
CA ILE A 477 20.72 2.08 -9.16
C ILE A 477 20.12 3.17 -10.05
N GLN A 478 20.75 3.52 -11.18
CA GLN A 478 20.18 4.47 -12.16
C GLN A 478 18.96 3.87 -12.87
N PHE A 479 19.00 2.60 -13.24
CA PHE A 479 17.88 1.88 -13.83
C PHE A 479 16.71 1.78 -12.85
N ASP A 480 16.96 1.35 -11.60
CA ASP A 480 15.96 1.31 -10.53
C ASP A 480 15.32 2.69 -10.33
N LYS A 481 16.13 3.77 -10.34
CA LYS A 481 15.65 5.14 -10.20
C LYS A 481 14.75 5.57 -11.37
N GLU A 482 15.06 5.19 -12.61
CA GLU A 482 14.19 5.45 -13.76
C GLU A 482 12.87 4.67 -13.67
N GLU A 483 12.90 3.42 -13.21
CA GLU A 483 11.70 2.62 -12.96
C GLU A 483 10.83 3.22 -11.84
N TYR A 484 11.43 3.65 -10.73
CA TYR A 484 10.73 4.36 -9.66
C TYR A 484 10.16 5.71 -10.12
N ASN A 485 10.91 6.50 -10.89
CA ASN A 485 10.41 7.76 -11.46
C ASN A 485 9.20 7.53 -12.39
N ARG A 486 9.25 6.50 -13.23
CA ARG A 486 8.13 6.12 -14.09
C ARG A 486 6.91 5.70 -13.25
N LYS A 487 7.11 4.85 -12.25
CA LYS A 487 6.05 4.46 -11.30
C LYS A 487 5.47 5.66 -10.55
N LEU A 488 6.29 6.67 -10.21
CA LEU A 488 5.84 7.92 -9.61
C LEU A 488 4.91 8.69 -10.55
N ALA A 489 5.32 8.91 -11.80
CA ALA A 489 4.50 9.57 -12.82
C ALA A 489 3.16 8.85 -13.06
N GLU A 490 3.17 7.51 -13.14
CA GLU A 490 1.95 6.69 -13.25
C GLU A 490 1.02 6.85 -12.01
N LYS A 491 1.56 7.16 -10.83
CA LYS A 491 0.76 7.52 -9.64
C LYS A 491 0.28 8.96 -9.67
N ASP A 492 1.11 9.93 -10.07
CA ASP A 492 0.75 11.35 -10.16
C ASP A 492 -0.36 11.59 -11.19
N ASP A 493 -0.34 10.87 -12.31
CA ASP A 493 -1.42 10.89 -13.31
C ASP A 493 -2.71 10.24 -12.76
N LYS A 494 -2.61 9.17 -11.98
CA LYS A 494 -3.79 8.59 -11.31
C LYS A 494 -4.33 9.51 -10.22
N ILE A 495 -3.48 10.20 -9.45
CA ILE A 495 -3.88 11.23 -8.48
C ILE A 495 -4.64 12.33 -9.21
N ARG A 496 -4.08 12.91 -10.28
CA ARG A 496 -4.75 13.95 -11.08
C ARG A 496 -6.09 13.49 -11.68
N SER A 497 -6.23 12.22 -12.04
CA SER A 497 -7.53 11.68 -12.47
C SER A 497 -8.56 11.65 -11.33
N LEU A 498 -8.14 11.28 -10.11
CA LEU A 498 -9.01 11.23 -8.93
C LEU A 498 -9.33 12.64 -8.39
N GLU A 499 -8.42 13.60 -8.51
CA GLU A 499 -8.66 15.01 -8.17
C GLU A 499 -9.72 15.63 -9.10
N ASN A 500 -9.68 15.31 -10.40
CA ASN A 500 -10.71 15.71 -11.35
C ASN A 500 -12.06 15.03 -11.05
N GLU A 501 -12.06 13.72 -10.78
CA GLU A 501 -13.26 12.97 -10.39
C GLU A 501 -13.89 13.52 -9.10
N ILE A 502 -13.09 13.82 -8.08
CA ILE A 502 -13.52 14.48 -6.83
C ILE A 502 -14.06 15.89 -7.11
N LYS A 503 -13.49 16.63 -8.07
CA LYS A 503 -13.94 17.97 -8.45
C LYS A 503 -15.29 17.92 -9.19
N GLU A 504 -15.49 16.94 -10.08
CA GLU A 504 -16.76 16.71 -10.76
C GLU A 504 -17.84 16.25 -9.78
N LEU A 505 -17.53 15.32 -8.86
CA LEU A 505 -18.43 14.88 -7.80
C LEU A 505 -18.78 16.02 -6.83
N ARG A 506 -17.82 16.87 -6.45
CA ARG A 506 -18.09 18.07 -5.64
C ARG A 506 -19.01 19.04 -6.37
N LYS A 507 -18.77 19.31 -7.65
CA LYS A 507 -19.65 20.17 -8.44
C LYS A 507 -21.05 19.57 -8.54
N SER A 508 -21.18 18.27 -8.83
CA SER A 508 -22.47 17.57 -8.85
C SER A 508 -23.18 17.61 -7.50
N HIS A 509 -22.44 17.62 -6.38
CA HIS A 509 -22.99 17.80 -5.04
C HIS A 509 -23.39 19.26 -4.77
N GLU A 510 -22.67 20.25 -5.28
CA GLU A 510 -23.09 21.67 -5.22
C GLU A 510 -24.36 21.90 -6.05
N ASP A 511 -24.42 21.36 -7.27
CA ASP A 511 -25.59 21.39 -8.15
C ASP A 511 -26.81 20.70 -7.47
N LEU A 512 -26.64 19.48 -6.93
CA LEU A 512 -27.68 18.76 -6.17
C LEU A 512 -28.11 19.48 -4.87
N ASN A 513 -27.19 20.16 -4.19
CA ASN A 513 -27.49 20.90 -2.97
C ASN A 513 -28.18 22.25 -3.29
N ALA A 514 -27.92 22.83 -4.46
CA ALA A 514 -28.70 23.95 -4.98
C ALA A 514 -30.13 23.52 -5.35
N ASP A 515 -30.31 22.37 -5.99
CA ASP A 515 -31.63 21.78 -6.25
C ASP A 515 -32.40 21.45 -4.96
N LEU A 516 -31.72 20.89 -3.95
CA LEU A 516 -32.28 20.67 -2.61
C LEU A 516 -32.64 21.99 -1.91
N SER A 517 -31.80 23.02 -2.00
CA SER A 517 -32.08 24.35 -1.45
C SER A 517 -33.28 25.01 -2.14
N TYR A 518 -33.41 24.84 -3.47
CA TYR A 518 -34.56 25.30 -4.24
C TYR A 518 -35.84 24.53 -3.88
N ALA A 519 -35.76 23.20 -3.71
CA ALA A 519 -36.88 22.38 -3.25
C ALA A 519 -37.30 22.74 -1.81
N ASN A 520 -36.34 23.00 -0.91
CA ASN A 520 -36.60 23.42 0.47
C ASN A 520 -37.22 24.83 0.52
N ASN A 521 -36.72 25.80 -0.26
CA ASN A 521 -37.38 27.11 -0.39
C ASN A 521 -38.82 26.97 -0.92
N LYS A 522 -39.06 26.04 -1.83
CA LYS A 522 -40.39 25.74 -2.38
C LYS A 522 -41.32 25.06 -1.37
N LEU A 523 -40.76 24.39 -0.36
CA LEU A 523 -41.49 23.83 0.79
C LEU A 523 -41.71 24.88 1.90
N GLU A 524 -40.73 25.72 2.22
CA GLU A 524 -40.87 26.81 3.22
C GLU A 524 -41.94 27.85 2.82
N ASN A 525 -42.18 28.04 1.53
CA ASN A 525 -43.28 28.88 1.04
C ASN A 525 -44.67 28.23 1.19
N ILE A 526 -44.76 26.97 1.62
CA ILE A 526 -46.01 26.33 2.04
C ILE A 526 -46.17 26.57 3.55
N LYS A 527 -47.05 27.52 3.92
CA LYS A 527 -47.44 27.72 5.32
C LYS A 527 -48.01 26.43 5.89
N ILE A 528 -47.30 25.84 6.86
CA ILE A 528 -47.82 24.75 7.70
C ILE A 528 -48.95 25.33 8.56
N PRO A 529 -50.19 24.81 8.48
CA PRO A 529 -51.29 25.26 9.34
C PRO A 529 -50.99 24.96 10.81
N THR A 530 -51.38 25.86 11.70
CA THR A 530 -51.21 25.65 13.14
C THR A 530 -52.24 24.63 13.65
N GLU A 531 -51.94 23.91 14.74
CA GLU A 531 -52.77 22.78 15.20
C GLU A 531 -54.25 23.16 15.52
N LYS A 532 -54.55 24.44 15.82
CA LYS A 532 -55.92 24.97 15.99
C LYS A 532 -56.65 25.28 14.67
N GLU A 533 -55.96 25.32 13.53
CA GLU A 533 -56.55 25.50 12.19
C GLU A 533 -56.92 24.16 11.53
N LEU A 534 -56.22 23.07 11.88
CA LEU A 534 -56.41 21.75 11.27
C LEU A 534 -57.68 21.02 11.75
N LEU A 535 -58.10 21.26 12.99
CA LEU A 535 -59.27 20.64 13.64
C LEU A 535 -60.06 21.69 14.45
N PRO A 536 -60.95 22.47 13.82
CA PRO A 536 -61.85 23.40 14.51
C PRO A 536 -62.69 22.70 15.59
N THR A 537 -63.08 23.42 16.65
CA THR A 537 -63.81 22.84 17.80
C THR A 537 -65.10 22.11 17.39
N ALA A 538 -65.75 22.57 16.31
CA ALA A 538 -66.96 21.94 15.74
C ALA A 538 -66.76 20.51 15.21
N VAL A 539 -65.52 20.07 14.95
CA VAL A 539 -65.21 18.69 14.53
C VAL A 539 -65.47 17.67 15.66
N TRP A 540 -65.48 18.12 16.91
CA TRP A 540 -65.73 17.28 18.09
C TRP A 540 -67.21 17.16 18.48
N THR A 541 -68.09 17.88 17.80
CA THR A 541 -69.53 17.94 18.10
C THR A 541 -70.36 17.39 16.95
N THR A 542 -71.15 16.35 17.20
CA THR A 542 -72.04 15.74 16.20
C THR A 542 -73.44 15.56 16.79
N GLY A 543 -74.44 16.22 16.19
CA GLY A 543 -75.83 16.22 16.68
C GLY A 543 -76.59 14.91 16.51
N GLU A 544 -75.90 13.82 16.15
CA GLU A 544 -76.45 12.48 15.95
C GLU A 544 -76.38 11.63 17.23
N PHE A 545 -75.53 11.99 18.20
CA PHE A 545 -75.46 11.31 19.48
C PHE A 545 -76.51 11.83 20.47
N GLU A 546 -77.11 10.92 21.23
CA GLU A 546 -78.07 11.26 22.30
C GLU A 546 -77.41 12.20 23.34
N ASN A 547 -78.14 13.25 23.75
CA ASN A 547 -77.71 14.29 24.71
C ASN A 547 -76.80 13.81 25.87
N PRO A 548 -77.10 12.72 26.62
CA PRO A 548 -76.24 12.26 27.72
C PRO A 548 -74.87 11.71 27.28
N LEU A 549 -74.71 11.26 26.03
CA LEU A 549 -73.41 10.89 25.45
C LEU A 549 -72.72 12.13 24.85
N GLN A 550 -73.44 12.96 24.09
CA GLN A 550 -72.88 14.18 23.49
C GLN A 550 -72.27 15.12 24.54
N GLY A 551 -72.97 15.36 25.67
CA GLY A 551 -72.46 16.13 26.81
C GLY A 551 -71.35 15.46 27.65
N GLN A 552 -70.90 14.25 27.27
CA GLN A 552 -69.67 13.63 27.77
C GLN A 552 -68.52 13.74 26.75
N ILE A 553 -68.84 13.68 25.45
CA ILE A 553 -67.89 13.93 24.35
C ILE A 553 -67.38 15.38 24.41
N GLU A 554 -68.28 16.35 24.58
CA GLU A 554 -67.95 17.78 24.71
C GLU A 554 -66.96 18.05 25.85
N LYS A 555 -67.17 17.46 27.03
CA LYS A 555 -66.26 17.62 28.19
C LYS A 555 -64.85 17.08 27.92
N ILE A 556 -64.71 16.08 27.06
CA ILE A 556 -63.39 15.56 26.62
C ILE A 556 -62.79 16.46 25.54
N ALA A 557 -63.62 17.01 24.64
CA ALA A 557 -63.20 17.98 23.63
C ALA A 557 -62.68 19.29 24.25
N ASP A 558 -63.36 19.83 25.26
CA ASP A 558 -63.03 21.08 25.95
C ASP A 558 -61.78 20.98 26.85
N THR A 559 -61.32 19.77 27.19
CA THR A 559 -60.15 19.61 28.06
C THR A 559 -58.86 19.94 27.29
N GLU A 560 -58.36 21.17 27.41
CA GLU A 560 -57.14 21.63 26.69
C GLU A 560 -55.87 20.81 27.00
N ALA A 561 -55.81 20.08 28.12
CA ALA A 561 -54.65 19.28 28.52
C ALA A 561 -54.45 17.96 27.75
N LEU A 562 -55.39 17.55 26.87
CA LEU A 562 -55.24 16.34 26.03
C LEU A 562 -54.92 16.71 24.57
N SER A 563 -53.96 16.00 23.98
CA SER A 563 -53.69 16.08 22.54
C SER A 563 -54.85 15.53 21.70
N PRO A 564 -54.99 15.91 20.41
CA PRO A 564 -56.09 15.45 19.56
C PRO A 564 -56.24 13.92 19.51
N ALA A 565 -55.12 13.19 19.40
CA ALA A 565 -55.13 11.72 19.41
C ALA A 565 -55.63 11.13 20.74
N ALA A 566 -55.29 11.75 21.87
CA ALA A 566 -55.78 11.32 23.18
C ALA A 566 -57.29 11.63 23.35
N LYS A 567 -57.76 12.78 22.85
CA LYS A 567 -59.18 13.13 22.80
C LYS A 567 -59.98 12.10 21.99
N ILE A 568 -59.52 11.77 20.78
CA ILE A 568 -60.12 10.74 19.92
C ILE A 568 -60.25 9.40 20.68
N GLN A 569 -59.18 8.90 21.31
CA GLN A 569 -59.25 7.64 22.05
C GLN A 569 -60.18 7.69 23.27
N HIS A 570 -60.23 8.79 24.01
CA HIS A 570 -61.13 8.94 25.15
C HIS A 570 -62.60 9.07 24.71
N ILE A 571 -62.88 9.76 23.60
CA ILE A 571 -64.21 9.86 22.99
C ILE A 571 -64.69 8.48 22.54
N TYR A 572 -63.91 7.73 21.75
CA TYR A 572 -64.28 6.37 21.34
C TYR A 572 -64.49 5.42 22.53
N ARG A 573 -63.69 5.56 23.60
CA ARG A 573 -63.85 4.74 24.82
C ARG A 573 -65.18 5.03 25.54
N GLN A 574 -65.66 6.28 25.57
CA GLN A 574 -66.98 6.61 26.13
C GLN A 574 -68.14 6.21 25.20
N ILE A 575 -68.00 6.40 23.88
CA ILE A 575 -69.00 5.93 22.90
C ILE A 575 -69.21 4.41 23.06
N ASN A 576 -68.11 3.64 23.08
CA ASN A 576 -68.17 2.19 23.26
C ASN A 576 -68.80 1.81 24.61
N LYS A 577 -68.40 2.46 25.70
CA LYS A 577 -68.98 2.23 27.04
C LYS A 577 -70.48 2.52 27.08
N TYR A 578 -70.93 3.61 26.44
CA TYR A 578 -72.34 4.01 26.40
C TYR A 578 -73.18 3.00 25.61
N PHE A 579 -72.76 2.62 24.40
CA PHE A 579 -73.51 1.66 23.59
C PHE A 579 -73.42 0.24 24.16
N THR A 580 -72.32 -0.17 24.79
CA THR A 580 -72.24 -1.43 25.54
C THR A 580 -73.31 -1.46 26.62
N LYS A 581 -73.38 -0.43 27.49
CA LYS A 581 -74.41 -0.36 28.53
C LYS A 581 -75.82 -0.33 27.92
N LYS A 582 -76.04 0.44 26.86
CA LYS A 582 -77.35 0.49 26.20
C LYS A 582 -77.76 -0.88 25.62
N THR A 583 -76.81 -1.69 25.15
CA THR A 583 -77.04 -3.09 24.75
C THR A 583 -77.31 -4.01 25.94
N GLU A 584 -76.69 -3.79 27.10
CA GLU A 584 -76.99 -4.51 28.34
C GLU A 584 -78.40 -4.16 28.88
N ASP A 585 -78.74 -2.86 28.90
CA ASP A 585 -80.06 -2.35 29.28
C ASP A 585 -81.16 -2.92 28.34
N TYR A 586 -80.92 -2.98 27.02
CA TYR A 586 -81.84 -3.61 26.07
C TYR A 586 -81.94 -5.13 26.22
N LYS A 587 -80.85 -5.83 26.60
CA LYS A 587 -80.91 -7.27 26.89
C LYS A 587 -81.74 -7.54 28.13
N SER A 588 -81.53 -6.79 29.22
CA SER A 588 -82.38 -6.90 30.42
C SER A 588 -83.85 -6.71 30.06
N ALA A 589 -84.20 -5.65 29.33
CA ALA A 589 -85.59 -5.41 28.92
C ALA A 589 -86.17 -6.48 27.97
N LEU A 590 -85.32 -7.20 27.23
CA LEU A 590 -85.72 -8.33 26.39
C LEU A 590 -85.93 -9.60 27.22
N ASP A 591 -85.04 -9.87 28.17
CA ASP A 591 -85.11 -10.99 29.11
C ASP A 591 -86.32 -10.84 30.06
N ASP A 592 -86.57 -9.62 30.56
CA ASP A 592 -87.77 -9.24 31.31
C ASP A 592 -89.05 -9.51 30.49
N ALA A 593 -89.06 -9.10 29.21
CA ALA A 593 -90.19 -9.34 28.30
C ALA A 593 -90.40 -10.83 27.95
N TYR A 594 -89.32 -11.63 27.88
CA TYR A 594 -89.43 -13.09 27.76
C TYR A 594 -89.97 -13.73 29.05
N GLY A 595 -89.58 -13.21 30.22
CA GLY A 595 -90.15 -13.61 31.51
C GLY A 595 -91.65 -13.33 31.61
N ASP A 596 -92.10 -12.15 31.20
CA ASP A 596 -93.53 -11.81 31.12
C ASP A 596 -94.29 -12.72 30.14
N LEU A 597 -93.70 -13.05 28.98
CA LEU A 597 -94.31 -13.96 28.00
C LEU A 597 -94.45 -15.39 28.54
N ASP A 598 -93.45 -15.92 29.25
CA ASP A 598 -93.52 -17.27 29.83
C ASP A 598 -94.47 -17.33 31.05
N ASN A 599 -94.53 -16.25 31.83
CA ASN A 599 -95.53 -16.07 32.90
C ASN A 599 -96.96 -16.05 32.33
N ILE A 600 -97.20 -15.30 31.24
CA ILE A 600 -98.47 -15.31 30.50
C ILE A 600 -98.79 -16.70 29.96
N ARG A 601 -97.79 -17.43 29.42
CA ARG A 601 -97.95 -18.80 28.93
C ARG A 601 -98.36 -19.76 30.06
N CYS A 602 -97.75 -19.64 31.24
CA CYS A 602 -98.12 -20.44 32.42
C CYS A 602 -99.55 -20.14 32.88
N ILE A 603 -99.89 -18.86 33.11
CA ILE A 603 -101.24 -18.44 33.53
C ILE A 603 -102.31 -18.89 32.53
N MET A 604 -102.04 -18.74 31.23
CA MET A 604 -102.99 -19.14 30.18
C MET A 604 -103.05 -20.67 30.01
N GLY A 605 -101.97 -21.40 30.29
CA GLY A 605 -101.94 -22.85 30.37
C GLY A 605 -102.80 -23.38 31.51
N ASP A 606 -102.61 -22.87 32.72
CA ASP A 606 -103.43 -23.21 33.89
C ASP A 606 -104.91 -22.88 33.67
N PHE A 607 -105.20 -21.75 33.00
CA PHE A 607 -106.57 -21.38 32.60
C PHE A 607 -107.17 -22.39 31.60
N ILE A 608 -106.44 -22.76 30.54
CA ILE A 608 -106.92 -23.73 29.53
C ILE A 608 -107.10 -25.12 30.15
N VAL A 609 -106.18 -25.57 30.99
CA VAL A 609 -106.30 -26.84 31.73
C VAL A 609 -107.54 -26.81 32.62
N SER A 610 -107.72 -25.76 33.42
CA SER A 610 -108.88 -25.60 34.32
C SER A 610 -110.20 -25.55 33.55
N LEU A 611 -110.25 -24.82 32.43
CA LEU A 611 -111.43 -24.70 31.57
C LEU A 611 -111.77 -26.02 30.88
N THR A 612 -110.78 -26.80 30.43
CA THR A 612 -111.01 -28.05 29.70
C THR A 612 -111.37 -29.21 30.64
N ILE A 613 -110.84 -29.22 31.86
CA ILE A 613 -111.37 -30.04 32.96
C ILE A 613 -112.84 -29.66 33.23
N ALA A 614 -113.14 -28.38 33.46
CA ALA A 614 -114.50 -27.93 33.81
C ALA A 614 -115.58 -28.14 32.73
N LEU A 615 -115.19 -28.38 31.47
CA LEU A 615 -116.10 -28.65 30.36
C LEU A 615 -116.23 -30.14 30.01
N ASN A 616 -115.16 -30.92 30.14
CA ASN A 616 -115.04 -32.26 29.54
C ASN A 616 -114.34 -33.29 30.45
N ASP A 617 -114.04 -32.97 31.72
CA ASP A 617 -113.25 -33.79 32.67
C ASP A 617 -111.87 -34.23 32.14
N ASN A 618 -111.32 -33.54 31.13
CA ASN A 618 -110.06 -33.88 30.47
C ASN A 618 -109.17 -32.63 30.34
N ALA A 619 -108.00 -32.67 30.98
CA ALA A 619 -107.00 -31.60 30.89
C ALA A 619 -106.35 -31.56 29.50
N ILE A 620 -106.36 -30.39 28.87
CA ILE A 620 -105.67 -30.10 27.60
C ILE A 620 -104.58 -29.05 27.88
N THR A 621 -103.36 -29.27 27.39
CA THR A 621 -102.25 -28.32 27.61
C THR A 621 -102.34 -27.09 26.69
N PHE A 622 -101.61 -26.02 27.03
CA PHE A 622 -101.49 -24.82 26.20
C PHE A 622 -101.04 -25.14 24.76
N ASP A 623 -100.02 -25.99 24.62
CA ASP A 623 -99.44 -26.34 23.32
C ASP A 623 -100.38 -27.26 22.51
N ASP A 624 -101.09 -28.19 23.16
CA ASP A 624 -102.15 -28.99 22.53
C ASP A 624 -103.28 -28.11 21.98
N PHE A 625 -103.72 -27.12 22.78
CA PHE A 625 -104.80 -26.21 22.44
C PHE A 625 -104.50 -25.40 21.18
N LEU A 626 -103.25 -24.93 21.03
CA LEU A 626 -102.78 -24.20 19.85
C LEU A 626 -102.54 -25.11 18.64
N GLN A 627 -101.80 -26.21 18.78
CA GLN A 627 -101.31 -26.97 17.63
C GLN A 627 -102.37 -27.87 16.97
N LYS A 628 -103.35 -28.36 17.73
CA LYS A 628 -104.29 -29.41 17.27
C LYS A 628 -105.67 -28.88 16.87
N ASN A 629 -105.82 -27.55 16.70
CA ASN A 629 -107.11 -26.86 16.50
C ASN A 629 -108.17 -27.19 17.57
N LEU A 630 -107.75 -27.62 18.78
CA LEU A 630 -108.65 -28.03 19.86
C LEU A 630 -109.46 -26.85 20.42
N SER A 631 -109.01 -25.62 20.19
CA SER A 631 -109.80 -24.39 20.37
C SER A 631 -111.17 -24.45 19.68
N GLU A 632 -111.24 -24.94 18.44
CA GLU A 632 -112.50 -25.07 17.70
C GLU A 632 -113.41 -26.16 18.30
N LYS A 633 -112.81 -27.22 18.88
CA LYS A 633 -113.54 -28.24 19.62
C LYS A 633 -114.11 -27.68 20.92
N VAL A 634 -113.31 -26.98 21.72
CA VAL A 634 -113.77 -26.33 22.97
C VAL A 634 -114.91 -25.33 22.69
N VAL A 635 -114.83 -24.56 21.59
CA VAL A 635 -115.93 -23.68 21.16
C VAL A 635 -117.20 -24.45 20.76
N LYS A 636 -117.05 -25.62 20.11
CA LYS A 636 -118.19 -26.51 19.78
C LYS A 636 -118.81 -27.12 21.04
N ASP A 637 -118.00 -27.56 22.00
CA ASP A 637 -118.45 -28.15 23.26
C ASP A 637 -119.19 -27.11 24.13
N ILE A 638 -118.67 -25.88 24.24
CA ILE A 638 -119.36 -24.73 24.87
C ILE A 638 -120.66 -24.39 24.13
N SER A 639 -120.68 -24.45 22.79
CA SER A 639 -121.88 -24.19 22.00
C SER A 639 -122.94 -25.29 22.17
N ALA A 640 -122.52 -26.55 22.32
CA ALA A 640 -123.40 -27.68 22.59
C ALA A 640 -124.01 -27.57 24.00
N LEU A 641 -123.20 -27.28 25.03
CA LEU A 641 -123.68 -26.98 26.39
C LEU A 641 -124.66 -25.80 26.41
N ARG A 642 -124.39 -24.75 25.63
CA ARG A 642 -125.31 -23.61 25.48
C ARG A 642 -126.64 -24.01 24.80
N SER A 643 -126.62 -24.90 23.81
CA SER A 643 -127.84 -25.44 23.21
C SER A 643 -128.61 -26.31 24.22
N GLN A 644 -127.93 -27.24 24.89
CA GLN A 644 -128.52 -28.10 25.92
C GLN A 644 -129.14 -27.28 27.06
N LEU A 645 -128.52 -26.16 27.47
CA LEU A 645 -129.09 -25.25 28.47
C LEU A 645 -130.33 -24.49 27.95
N VAL A 646 -130.40 -24.18 26.65
CA VAL A 646 -131.63 -23.65 26.02
C VAL A 646 -132.72 -24.72 25.92
N ASP A 647 -132.36 -25.96 25.56
CA ASP A 647 -133.30 -27.07 25.45
C ASP A 647 -133.82 -27.53 26.82
N GLU A 648 -132.97 -27.57 27.86
CA GLU A 648 -133.38 -27.80 29.25
C GLU A 648 -134.21 -26.64 29.81
N LYS A 649 -133.88 -25.39 29.48
CA LYS A 649 -134.75 -24.25 29.83
C LYS A 649 -136.11 -24.39 29.15
N ARG A 650 -136.16 -24.79 27.88
CA ARG A 650 -137.41 -25.05 27.14
C ARG A 650 -138.16 -26.25 27.71
N ARG A 651 -137.46 -27.28 28.20
CA ARG A 651 -138.06 -28.42 28.91
C ARG A 651 -138.61 -28.01 30.27
N ALA A 652 -137.93 -27.09 30.98
CA ALA A 652 -138.43 -26.47 32.20
C ALA A 652 -139.64 -25.56 31.94
N GLU A 653 -139.68 -24.82 30.83
CA GLU A 653 -140.86 -24.04 30.40
C GLU A 653 -142.05 -24.96 30.03
N VAL A 654 -141.80 -26.12 29.38
CA VAL A 654 -142.82 -27.14 29.13
C VAL A 654 -143.29 -27.83 30.42
N LEU A 655 -142.39 -28.14 31.35
CA LEU A 655 -142.73 -28.69 32.66
C LEU A 655 -143.49 -27.68 33.52
N GLN A 656 -143.14 -26.39 33.44
CA GLN A 656 -143.90 -25.30 34.07
C GLN A 656 -145.29 -25.22 33.44
N ALA A 657 -145.43 -25.28 32.12
CA ALA A 657 -146.74 -25.31 31.46
C ALA A 657 -147.57 -26.58 31.81
N VAL A 658 -146.92 -27.69 32.17
CA VAL A 658 -147.58 -28.88 32.75
C VAL A 658 -147.99 -28.65 34.20
N VAL A 659 -147.15 -28.00 35.02
CA VAL A 659 -147.49 -27.58 36.39
C VAL A 659 -148.63 -26.57 36.39
N ASP A 660 -148.65 -25.62 35.46
CA ASP A 660 -149.71 -24.62 35.30
C ASP A 660 -151.01 -25.28 34.83
N LYS A 661 -150.95 -26.26 33.92
CA LYS A 661 -152.10 -27.13 33.59
C LYS A 661 -152.55 -27.98 34.76
N PHE A 662 -151.63 -28.47 35.60
CA PHE A 662 -151.96 -29.25 36.79
C PHE A 662 -152.67 -28.36 37.83
N ASN A 663 -152.15 -27.15 38.08
CA ASN A 663 -152.77 -26.13 38.93
C ASN A 663 -154.11 -25.59 38.36
N ALA A 664 -154.31 -25.63 37.04
CA ALA A 664 -155.58 -25.29 36.40
C ALA A 664 -156.60 -26.45 36.41
N SER A 665 -156.13 -27.71 36.49
CA SER A 665 -156.98 -28.91 36.57
C SER A 665 -157.36 -29.25 38.02
N PHE A 666 -156.43 -29.04 38.94
CA PHE A 666 -156.60 -29.09 40.39
C PHE A 666 -156.50 -27.67 40.95
N GLY A 667 -157.52 -26.87 40.63
CA GLY A 667 -157.62 -25.49 41.11
C GLY A 667 -157.66 -25.44 42.64
N ASN A 668 -156.96 -24.46 43.22
CA ASN A 668 -156.99 -24.18 44.65
C ASN A 668 -158.39 -23.71 45.10
N SER A 669 -159.21 -24.63 45.60
CA SER A 669 -160.37 -24.33 46.45
C SER A 669 -160.54 -25.39 47.54
N GLN A 670 -160.87 -24.93 48.75
CA GLN A 670 -160.99 -25.79 49.94
C GLN A 670 -162.36 -26.51 49.95
N GLY A 671 -162.38 -27.78 50.37
CA GLY A 671 -163.64 -28.51 50.60
C GLY A 671 -163.44 -30.00 50.88
N ASP A 672 -163.55 -30.40 52.15
CA ASP A 672 -163.67 -31.80 52.59
C ASP A 672 -165.11 -32.32 52.38
N VAL A 673 -165.30 -33.64 52.43
CA VAL A 673 -166.30 -34.32 53.30
C VAL A 673 -166.18 -35.84 53.08
N THR A 674 -165.45 -36.42 54.02
CA THR A 674 -165.14 -37.84 54.29
C THR A 674 -166.34 -38.82 54.36
N ASP A 675 -167.60 -38.35 54.34
CA ASP A 675 -168.76 -39.08 54.90
C ASP A 675 -169.51 -40.10 54.01
N LYS A 676 -169.03 -40.44 52.80
CA LYS A 676 -169.77 -41.36 51.88
C LYS A 676 -169.07 -42.66 51.50
N ILE A 677 -167.93 -42.98 52.13
CA ILE A 677 -167.23 -44.26 51.93
C ILE A 677 -167.90 -45.43 52.69
N HIS A 678 -168.64 -45.16 53.78
CA HIS A 678 -169.12 -46.23 54.67
C HIS A 678 -170.55 -46.75 54.45
N LEU A 679 -171.36 -46.15 53.57
CA LEU A 679 -172.75 -46.58 53.39
C LEU A 679 -172.91 -47.62 52.26
N ILE A 680 -172.72 -48.89 52.64
CA ILE A 680 -173.26 -50.10 51.96
C ILE A 680 -172.65 -50.37 50.56
N CYS A 681 -171.65 -51.24 50.35
CA CYS A 681 -170.94 -52.26 51.15
C CYS A 681 -171.74 -53.45 51.72
N ASP A 682 -173.05 -53.34 51.95
CA ASP A 682 -173.77 -54.25 52.85
C ASP A 682 -174.84 -55.12 52.16
N LYS A 683 -175.13 -54.87 50.86
CA LYS A 683 -176.24 -55.52 50.11
C LYS A 683 -175.84 -56.07 48.74
N MET A 684 -174.64 -56.64 48.69
CA MET A 684 -174.15 -57.62 47.71
C MET A 684 -175.18 -58.72 47.37
N GLU A 685 -175.93 -59.20 48.37
CA GLU A 685 -176.42 -60.59 48.39
C GLU A 685 -177.90 -60.80 48.03
N LYS A 686 -178.40 -60.13 46.98
CA LYS A 686 -179.63 -60.55 46.27
C LYS A 686 -179.40 -60.93 44.80
N LYS A 687 -178.29 -61.63 44.60
CA LYS A 687 -177.79 -62.31 43.40
C LYS A 687 -178.73 -63.32 42.72
N LYS A 688 -180.02 -63.42 43.09
CA LYS A 688 -180.73 -64.72 43.13
C LYS A 688 -182.09 -64.88 42.41
N GLU A 689 -182.52 -63.93 41.59
CA GLU A 689 -183.62 -64.13 40.63
C GLU A 689 -183.18 -63.62 39.24
N ILE A 690 -182.15 -64.19 38.62
CA ILE A 690 -182.08 -65.60 38.20
C ILE A 690 -183.43 -66.11 37.69
N ILE A 691 -183.83 -65.59 36.54
CA ILE A 691 -184.61 -66.26 35.46
C ILE A 691 -184.73 -65.30 34.27
N ALA A 692 -184.84 -63.99 34.55
CA ALA A 692 -185.09 -62.87 33.63
C ALA A 692 -184.11 -62.63 32.45
N THR A 693 -183.15 -63.53 32.15
CA THR A 693 -182.25 -63.37 30.98
C THR A 693 -181.96 -64.63 30.18
N ARG A 694 -182.49 -65.82 30.54
CA ARG A 694 -182.02 -67.07 29.90
C ARG A 694 -182.59 -67.31 28.49
N THR A 695 -183.75 -66.75 28.16
CA THR A 695 -184.44 -66.99 26.89
C THR A 695 -184.03 -66.02 25.77
N GLU A 696 -183.88 -64.71 26.06
CA GLU A 696 -183.40 -63.73 25.08
C GLU A 696 -181.95 -63.96 24.63
N LYS A 697 -181.10 -64.48 25.54
CA LYS A 697 -179.70 -64.78 25.25
C LYS A 697 -179.51 -65.67 24.01
N CYS A 698 -180.45 -66.57 23.71
CA CYS A 698 -180.38 -67.42 22.52
C CYS A 698 -180.57 -66.66 21.19
N LYS A 699 -181.16 -65.45 21.19
CA LYS A 699 -181.17 -64.55 20.02
C LYS A 699 -179.94 -63.65 20.01
N ALA A 700 -179.61 -63.04 21.16
CA ALA A 700 -178.45 -62.15 21.28
C ALA A 700 -177.13 -62.86 20.91
N TYR A 701 -176.91 -64.11 21.36
CA TYR A 701 -175.73 -64.88 20.99
C TYR A 701 -175.62 -65.19 19.49
N LYS A 702 -176.74 -65.22 18.75
CA LYS A 702 -176.70 -65.48 17.31
C LYS A 702 -176.30 -64.24 16.49
N GLN A 703 -176.63 -63.04 16.97
CA GLN A 703 -176.18 -61.79 16.38
C GLN A 703 -174.75 -61.45 16.80
N ALA A 704 -174.42 -61.63 18.08
CA ALA A 704 -173.06 -61.47 18.59
C ALA A 704 -172.04 -62.45 17.98
N LEU A 705 -172.49 -63.61 17.48
CA LEU A 705 -171.63 -64.52 16.71
C LEU A 705 -171.27 -63.91 15.35
N ASN A 706 -172.25 -63.45 14.57
CA ASN A 706 -172.02 -62.75 13.30
C ASN A 706 -171.13 -61.50 13.48
N ASP A 707 -171.39 -60.68 14.50
CA ASP A 707 -170.60 -59.47 14.78
C ASP A 707 -169.16 -59.81 15.21
N ALA A 708 -168.95 -60.96 15.85
CA ALA A 708 -167.63 -61.47 16.19
C ALA A 708 -166.90 -62.07 14.98
N GLU A 709 -167.59 -62.85 14.13
CA GLU A 709 -167.04 -63.40 12.89
C GLU A 709 -166.60 -62.28 11.94
N MET A 710 -167.41 -61.22 11.76
CA MET A 710 -167.00 -60.04 11.00
C MET A 710 -165.74 -59.39 11.59
N LYS A 711 -165.70 -59.13 12.91
CA LYS A 711 -164.54 -58.53 13.57
C LYS A 711 -163.29 -59.40 13.52
N ILE A 712 -163.43 -60.73 13.52
CA ILE A 712 -162.31 -61.65 13.30
C ILE A 712 -161.77 -61.46 11.89
N THR A 713 -162.61 -61.47 10.85
CA THR A 713 -162.14 -61.26 9.46
C THR A 713 -161.55 -59.87 9.19
N GLU A 714 -162.04 -58.84 9.89
CA GLU A 714 -161.50 -57.47 9.82
C GLU A 714 -160.13 -57.37 10.53
N MET A 715 -160.01 -57.95 11.72
CA MET A 715 -158.76 -58.02 12.49
C MET A 715 -157.71 -58.94 11.84
N GLU A 716 -158.11 -60.02 11.17
CA GLU A 716 -157.22 -60.86 10.35
C GLU A 716 -156.66 -60.07 9.17
N ARG A 717 -157.49 -59.23 8.53
CA ARG A 717 -157.06 -58.36 7.42
C ARG A 717 -156.09 -57.27 7.87
N ASP A 718 -156.34 -56.63 9.00
CA ASP A 718 -155.42 -55.66 9.58
C ASP A 718 -154.10 -56.32 10.05
N ASN A 719 -154.16 -57.52 10.63
CA ASN A 719 -152.95 -58.27 10.98
C ASN A 719 -152.13 -58.65 9.74
N GLN A 720 -152.78 -59.10 8.66
CA GLN A 720 -152.13 -59.39 7.37
C GLN A 720 -151.40 -58.15 6.82
N PHE A 721 -152.06 -57.00 6.79
CA PHE A 721 -151.47 -55.74 6.32
C PHE A 721 -150.30 -55.25 7.19
N ASN A 722 -150.40 -55.39 8.51
CA ASN A 722 -149.31 -55.08 9.44
C ASN A 722 -148.11 -56.04 9.25
N LEU A 723 -148.36 -57.32 8.96
CA LEU A 723 -147.32 -58.30 8.64
C LEU A 723 -146.55 -57.92 7.37
N GLU A 724 -147.26 -57.65 6.26
CA GLU A 724 -146.67 -57.22 5.00
C GLU A 724 -145.87 -55.91 5.14
N THR A 725 -146.38 -54.97 5.94
CA THR A 725 -145.68 -53.71 6.26
C THR A 725 -144.38 -53.97 7.05
N LYS A 726 -144.40 -54.91 8.00
CA LYS A 726 -143.22 -55.24 8.82
C LYS A 726 -142.18 -56.07 8.06
N ASP A 727 -142.59 -56.99 7.19
CA ASP A 727 -141.67 -57.70 6.30
C ASP A 727 -140.95 -56.74 5.35
N MET A 728 -141.63 -55.71 4.85
CA MET A 728 -141.02 -54.67 4.03
C MET A 728 -140.00 -53.82 4.83
N GLU A 729 -140.34 -53.41 6.05
CA GLU A 729 -139.41 -52.68 6.95
C GLU A 729 -138.19 -53.52 7.37
N ILE A 730 -138.36 -54.82 7.61
CA ILE A 730 -137.27 -55.78 7.84
C ILE A 730 -136.35 -55.88 6.61
N LYS A 731 -136.92 -55.83 5.40
CA LYS A 731 -136.16 -55.89 4.14
C LYS A 731 -135.24 -54.68 3.98
N ASP A 732 -135.77 -53.47 4.16
CA ASP A 732 -135.02 -52.21 4.09
C ASP A 732 -133.91 -52.18 5.16
N LEU A 733 -134.20 -52.61 6.38
CA LEU A 733 -133.20 -52.72 7.46
C LEU A 733 -132.12 -53.78 7.16
N THR A 734 -132.46 -54.84 6.44
CA THR A 734 -131.51 -55.89 6.02
C THR A 734 -130.57 -55.38 4.93
N GLU A 735 -131.08 -54.70 3.91
CA GLU A 735 -130.24 -54.08 2.87
C GLU A 735 -129.35 -52.96 3.44
N LYS A 736 -129.87 -52.16 4.38
CA LYS A 736 -129.11 -51.11 5.07
C LYS A 736 -127.99 -51.69 5.94
N ASN A 737 -128.24 -52.79 6.67
CA ASN A 737 -127.18 -53.51 7.40
C ASN A 737 -126.11 -54.08 6.47
N LYS A 738 -126.50 -54.61 5.31
CA LYS A 738 -125.55 -55.13 4.31
C LYS A 738 -124.64 -54.02 3.78
N SER A 739 -125.21 -52.88 3.40
CA SER A 739 -124.49 -51.68 2.95
C SER A 739 -123.50 -51.16 4.01
N LEU A 740 -123.94 -51.04 5.27
CA LEU A 740 -123.07 -50.63 6.39
C LEU A 740 -121.95 -51.66 6.67
N THR A 741 -122.22 -52.95 6.46
CA THR A 741 -121.21 -54.01 6.61
C THR A 741 -120.14 -53.92 5.51
N GLU A 742 -120.53 -53.61 4.27
CA GLU A 742 -119.59 -53.40 3.16
C GLU A 742 -118.77 -52.11 3.33
N GLN A 743 -119.36 -51.02 3.81
CA GLN A 743 -118.63 -49.80 4.20
C GLN A 743 -117.63 -50.06 5.34
N LEU A 744 -118.03 -50.78 6.39
CA LEU A 744 -117.11 -51.18 7.47
C LEU A 744 -115.97 -52.09 6.99
N LYS A 745 -116.20 -52.91 5.96
CA LYS A 745 -115.16 -53.75 5.34
C LYS A 745 -114.18 -52.90 4.53
N GLN A 746 -114.66 -51.90 3.78
CA GLN A 746 -113.82 -50.97 3.03
C GLN A 746 -112.98 -50.08 3.95
N LEU A 747 -113.59 -49.43 4.95
CA LEU A 747 -112.88 -48.57 5.92
C LEU A 747 -111.81 -49.34 6.72
N LYS A 748 -112.00 -50.65 6.95
CA LYS A 748 -110.97 -51.52 7.55
C LYS A 748 -109.82 -51.84 6.59
N ALA A 749 -110.07 -51.95 5.29
CA ALA A 749 -109.02 -52.13 4.28
C ALA A 749 -108.19 -50.83 4.13
N GLU A 750 -108.85 -49.68 4.05
CA GLU A 750 -108.20 -48.36 3.98
C GLU A 750 -107.37 -48.07 5.25
N ASN A 751 -107.90 -48.35 6.44
CA ASN A 751 -107.12 -48.26 7.69
C ASN A 751 -105.89 -49.19 7.68
N LYS A 752 -105.98 -50.39 7.09
CA LYS A 752 -104.82 -51.26 6.96
C LYS A 752 -103.78 -50.66 6.02
N GLN A 753 -104.18 -50.21 4.83
CA GLN A 753 -103.25 -49.59 3.87
C GLN A 753 -102.56 -48.34 4.44
N LEU A 754 -103.30 -47.47 5.14
CA LEU A 754 -102.73 -46.30 5.81
C LEU A 754 -101.74 -46.68 6.92
N LYS A 755 -102.02 -47.78 7.66
CA LYS A 755 -101.10 -48.27 8.69
C LYS A 755 -99.84 -48.88 8.09
N ASP A 756 -99.98 -49.71 7.05
CA ASP A 756 -98.88 -50.35 6.34
C ASP A 756 -97.93 -49.29 5.72
N THR A 757 -98.48 -48.22 5.10
CA THR A 757 -97.65 -47.11 4.57
C THR A 757 -97.09 -46.18 5.64
N THR A 758 -97.74 -46.04 6.79
CA THR A 758 -97.15 -45.33 7.95
C THR A 758 -95.90 -46.06 8.43
N THR A 759 -95.92 -47.40 8.49
CA THR A 759 -94.73 -48.19 8.85
C THR A 759 -93.60 -48.07 7.81
N GLU A 760 -93.89 -48.12 6.51
CA GLU A 760 -92.86 -47.87 5.47
C GLU A 760 -92.22 -46.48 5.60
N GLN A 761 -93.01 -45.44 5.91
CA GLN A 761 -92.48 -44.09 6.11
C GLN A 761 -91.65 -43.97 7.39
N GLN A 762 -92.01 -44.70 8.44
CA GLN A 762 -91.20 -44.75 9.67
C GLN A 762 -89.86 -45.45 9.45
N GLU A 763 -89.83 -46.58 8.72
CA GLU A 763 -88.60 -47.28 8.34
C GLU A 763 -87.68 -46.41 7.46
N GLN A 764 -88.24 -45.65 6.51
CA GLN A 764 -87.47 -44.69 5.70
C GLN A 764 -86.89 -43.54 6.54
N ILE A 765 -87.66 -43.01 7.52
CA ILE A 765 -87.17 -41.98 8.44
C ILE A 765 -86.05 -42.53 9.34
N GLU A 766 -86.14 -43.78 9.79
CA GLU A 766 -85.09 -44.44 10.57
C GLU A 766 -83.80 -44.61 9.75
N SER A 767 -83.92 -45.05 8.49
CA SER A 767 -82.78 -45.17 7.56
C SER A 767 -82.10 -43.83 7.29
N ILE A 768 -82.87 -42.76 7.03
CA ILE A 768 -82.32 -41.42 6.74
C ILE A 768 -81.63 -40.82 7.98
N LYS A 769 -82.13 -41.07 9.20
CA LYS A 769 -81.42 -40.68 10.43
C LYS A 769 -80.07 -41.38 10.54
N GLN A 770 -80.00 -42.68 10.23
CA GLN A 770 -78.75 -43.43 10.33
C GLN A 770 -77.71 -42.90 9.33
N GLU A 771 -78.08 -42.71 8.05
CA GLU A 771 -77.19 -42.10 7.04
C GLU A 771 -76.73 -40.69 7.46
N LEU A 772 -77.57 -39.91 8.13
CA LEU A 772 -77.25 -38.56 8.58
C LEU A 772 -76.28 -38.56 9.78
N GLU A 773 -76.38 -39.53 10.69
CA GLU A 773 -75.45 -39.67 11.82
C GLU A 773 -74.09 -40.24 11.37
N GLU A 774 -74.07 -41.23 10.47
CA GLU A 774 -72.83 -41.74 9.87
C GLU A 774 -72.08 -40.63 9.09
N ASN A 775 -72.79 -39.73 8.41
CA ASN A 775 -72.18 -38.55 7.78
C ASN A 775 -71.64 -37.53 8.81
N LYS A 776 -72.24 -37.37 9.99
CA LYS A 776 -71.69 -36.50 11.05
C LYS A 776 -70.38 -37.07 11.60
N GLU A 777 -70.36 -38.35 11.96
CA GLU A 777 -69.14 -38.99 12.49
C GLU A 777 -67.98 -38.87 11.48
N SER A 778 -68.25 -39.12 10.19
CA SER A 778 -67.28 -38.93 9.11
C SER A 778 -66.76 -37.48 9.01
N LEU A 779 -67.63 -36.48 9.11
CA LEU A 779 -67.24 -35.06 9.07
C LEU A 779 -66.49 -34.62 10.33
N GLU A 780 -66.80 -35.21 11.49
CA GLU A 780 -66.13 -34.91 12.75
C GLU A 780 -64.73 -35.54 12.83
N GLU A 781 -64.55 -36.75 12.29
CA GLU A 781 -63.23 -37.35 12.08
C GLU A 781 -62.39 -36.58 11.04
N GLU A 782 -62.96 -36.17 9.90
CA GLU A 782 -62.23 -35.37 8.90
C GLU A 782 -61.81 -34.01 9.48
N ARG A 783 -62.70 -33.33 10.21
CA ARG A 783 -62.39 -32.08 10.92
C ARG A 783 -61.28 -32.29 11.95
N LYS A 784 -61.31 -33.36 12.74
CA LYS A 784 -60.26 -33.68 13.72
C LYS A 784 -58.91 -33.94 13.05
N CYS A 785 -58.89 -34.70 11.95
CA CYS A 785 -57.67 -34.97 11.17
C CYS A 785 -57.04 -33.68 10.61
N LEU A 786 -57.87 -32.72 10.16
CA LEU A 786 -57.43 -31.38 9.77
C LEU A 786 -56.85 -30.59 10.94
N GLU A 787 -57.52 -30.61 12.10
CA GLU A 787 -57.12 -29.87 13.31
C GLU A 787 -55.78 -30.40 13.89
N GLU A 788 -55.57 -31.72 13.88
CA GLU A 788 -54.28 -32.37 14.19
C GLU A 788 -53.19 -32.01 13.16
N THR A 789 -53.52 -32.01 11.86
CA THR A 789 -52.59 -31.67 10.77
C THR A 789 -52.14 -30.20 10.83
N ILE A 790 -53.04 -29.28 11.17
CA ILE A 790 -52.74 -27.85 11.37
C ILE A 790 -51.85 -27.67 12.60
N SER A 791 -52.18 -28.34 13.71
CA SER A 791 -51.39 -28.29 14.95
C SER A 791 -49.94 -28.76 14.70
N ARG A 792 -49.76 -29.90 14.03
CA ARG A 792 -48.42 -30.44 13.73
C ARG A 792 -47.60 -29.49 12.84
N LYS A 793 -48.23 -28.82 11.86
CA LYS A 793 -47.55 -27.82 11.02
C LYS A 793 -47.15 -26.56 11.80
N HIS A 794 -47.95 -26.11 12.75
CA HIS A 794 -47.57 -25.01 13.65
C HIS A 794 -46.40 -25.39 14.57
N GLU A 795 -46.36 -26.65 15.03
CA GLU A 795 -45.28 -27.17 15.88
C GLU A 795 -43.97 -27.37 15.09
N GLU A 796 -44.04 -27.92 13.88
CA GLU A 796 -42.93 -27.96 12.91
C GLU A 796 -42.42 -26.53 12.59
N ALA A 797 -43.30 -25.56 12.33
CA ALA A 797 -42.91 -24.18 12.05
C ALA A 797 -42.25 -23.48 13.25
N ASN A 798 -42.77 -23.68 14.46
CA ASN A 798 -42.18 -23.14 15.69
C ASN A 798 -40.79 -23.75 15.96
N THR A 799 -40.61 -25.07 15.80
CA THR A 799 -39.29 -25.69 16.02
C THR A 799 -38.24 -25.23 15.02
N ASN A 800 -38.62 -25.03 13.75
CA ASN A 800 -37.75 -24.43 12.73
C ASN A 800 -37.37 -22.98 13.07
N LEU A 801 -38.35 -22.11 13.40
CA LEU A 801 -38.08 -20.72 13.81
C LEU A 801 -37.21 -20.63 15.07
N GLN A 802 -37.43 -21.52 16.05
CA GLN A 802 -36.61 -21.61 17.25
C GLN A 802 -35.15 -22.00 16.93
N SER A 803 -34.97 -22.90 15.95
CA SER A 803 -33.65 -23.32 15.47
C SER A 803 -32.93 -22.21 14.70
N GLU A 804 -33.64 -21.52 13.79
CA GLU A 804 -33.10 -20.36 13.06
C GLU A 804 -32.72 -19.21 14.00
N LEU A 805 -33.57 -18.90 14.99
CA LEU A 805 -33.28 -17.90 16.02
C LEU A 805 -32.04 -18.28 16.86
N SER A 806 -31.90 -19.57 17.19
CA SER A 806 -30.72 -20.08 17.92
C SER A 806 -29.43 -19.97 17.09
N ALA A 807 -29.48 -20.33 15.79
CA ALA A 807 -28.35 -20.21 14.88
C ALA A 807 -27.96 -18.75 14.61
N ALA A 808 -28.94 -17.86 14.42
CA ALA A 808 -28.72 -16.42 14.28
C ALA A 808 -28.10 -15.82 15.56
N SER A 809 -28.58 -16.22 16.73
CA SER A 809 -28.02 -15.81 18.03
C SER A 809 -26.56 -16.25 18.19
N ALA A 810 -26.24 -17.51 17.84
CA ALA A 810 -24.86 -18.01 17.87
C ALA A 810 -23.93 -17.21 16.94
N ASN A 811 -24.37 -16.94 15.70
CA ASN A 811 -23.62 -16.11 14.74
C ASN A 811 -23.41 -14.67 15.26
N VAL A 812 -24.40 -14.08 15.94
CA VAL A 812 -24.27 -12.74 16.54
C VAL A 812 -23.25 -12.74 17.68
N VAL A 813 -23.21 -13.78 18.51
CA VAL A 813 -22.17 -13.95 19.55
C VAL A 813 -20.79 -14.09 18.92
N GLU A 814 -20.62 -14.94 17.90
CA GLU A 814 -19.32 -15.13 17.26
C GLU A 814 -18.82 -13.84 16.58
N LEU A 815 -19.68 -13.15 15.82
CA LEU A 815 -19.35 -11.87 15.20
C LEU A 815 -19.01 -10.79 16.24
N THR A 816 -19.68 -10.80 17.40
CA THR A 816 -19.37 -9.90 18.52
C THR A 816 -17.98 -10.20 19.11
N GLU A 817 -17.62 -11.47 19.31
CA GLU A 817 -16.27 -11.86 19.71
C GLU A 817 -15.22 -11.48 18.67
N GLN A 818 -15.46 -11.73 17.38
CA GLN A 818 -14.55 -11.33 16.31
C GLN A 818 -14.33 -9.81 16.30
N CYS A 819 -15.39 -9.02 16.48
CA CYS A 819 -15.29 -7.56 16.62
C CYS A 819 -14.51 -7.13 17.87
N GLN A 820 -14.63 -7.86 18.99
CA GLN A 820 -13.88 -7.60 20.21
C GLN A 820 -12.38 -7.88 20.01
N ARG A 821 -12.02 -9.06 19.47
CA ARG A 821 -10.64 -9.44 19.14
C ARG A 821 -9.99 -8.44 18.16
N LEU A 822 -10.74 -7.96 17.16
CA LEU A 822 -10.26 -6.94 16.21
C LEU A 822 -10.02 -5.57 16.88
N LYS A 823 -10.87 -5.14 17.82
CA LYS A 823 -10.63 -3.91 18.61
C LYS A 823 -9.34 -4.02 19.43
N GLU A 824 -9.10 -5.16 20.07
CA GLU A 824 -7.91 -5.44 20.88
C GLU A 824 -6.63 -5.51 20.03
N ALA A 825 -6.71 -6.09 18.82
CA ALA A 825 -5.62 -6.04 17.86
C ALA A 825 -5.31 -4.59 17.42
N VAL A 826 -6.33 -3.76 17.18
CA VAL A 826 -6.17 -2.35 16.80
C VAL A 826 -5.58 -1.50 17.93
N THR A 827 -5.96 -1.72 19.20
CA THR A 827 -5.33 -1.01 20.32
C THR A 827 -3.89 -1.45 20.55
N MET A 828 -3.57 -2.75 20.40
CA MET A 828 -2.20 -3.24 20.43
C MET A 828 -1.35 -2.62 19.31
N GLN A 829 -1.86 -2.60 18.06
CA GLN A 829 -1.15 -1.98 16.93
C GLN A 829 -0.91 -0.48 17.13
N LYS A 830 -1.88 0.26 17.68
CA LYS A 830 -1.68 1.68 18.04
C LYS A 830 -0.58 1.89 19.07
N GLY A 831 -0.47 1.02 20.08
CA GLY A 831 0.63 1.05 21.05
C GLY A 831 2.00 0.80 20.39
N ILE A 832 2.06 -0.18 19.47
CA ILE A 832 3.29 -0.48 18.71
C ILE A 832 3.67 0.69 17.80
N ILE A 833 2.71 1.35 17.16
CA ILE A 833 2.94 2.54 16.32
C ILE A 833 3.53 3.68 17.17
N ALA A 834 2.93 4.01 18.31
CA ALA A 834 3.42 5.10 19.17
C ALA A 834 4.86 4.87 19.67
N GLU A 835 5.22 3.64 20.08
CA GLU A 835 6.60 3.33 20.48
C GLU A 835 7.58 3.38 19.28
N ARG A 836 7.13 3.00 18.07
CA ARG A 836 7.94 3.14 16.85
C ARG A 836 8.13 4.61 16.43
N GLU A 837 7.11 5.44 16.57
CA GLU A 837 7.19 6.89 16.34
C GLU A 837 8.20 7.54 17.30
N LYS A 838 8.12 7.20 18.59
CA LYS A 838 9.10 7.64 19.61
C LYS A 838 10.54 7.21 19.26
N VAL A 839 10.77 5.95 18.88
CA VAL A 839 12.10 5.48 18.46
C VAL A 839 12.58 6.17 17.19
N ILE A 840 11.69 6.49 16.25
CA ILE A 840 12.03 7.30 15.06
C ILE A 840 12.42 8.73 15.44
N GLU A 841 11.80 9.31 16.47
CA GLU A 841 12.10 10.66 16.96
C GLU A 841 13.42 10.72 17.74
N GLU A 842 13.70 9.71 18.59
CA GLU A 842 14.99 9.51 19.24
C GLU A 842 16.11 9.34 18.19
N LEU A 843 15.92 8.50 17.17
CA LEU A 843 16.88 8.31 16.07
C LEU A 843 17.10 9.58 15.22
N LYS A 844 16.06 10.40 15.01
CA LYS A 844 16.21 11.71 14.33
C LYS A 844 17.06 12.67 15.16
N ALA A 845 16.86 12.71 16.49
CA ALA A 845 17.63 13.57 17.38
C ALA A 845 19.11 13.16 17.43
N ASP A 846 19.41 11.86 17.54
CA ASP A 846 20.78 11.35 17.48
C ASP A 846 21.41 11.59 16.10
N LEU A 847 20.69 11.38 14.99
CA LEU A 847 21.22 11.63 13.66
C LEU A 847 21.55 13.12 13.47
N ALA A 848 20.65 14.03 13.84
CA ALA A 848 20.91 15.47 13.82
C ALA A 848 22.13 15.87 14.65
N LYS A 849 22.29 15.28 15.85
CA LYS A 849 23.45 15.49 16.73
C LYS A 849 24.75 14.93 16.13
N THR A 850 24.71 13.82 15.40
CA THR A 850 25.89 13.36 14.66
C THR A 850 26.23 14.28 13.49
N THR A 851 25.25 14.80 12.74
CA THR A 851 25.47 15.78 11.66
C THR A 851 26.11 17.06 12.20
N ASP A 852 25.58 17.64 13.28
CA ASP A 852 26.15 18.82 13.94
C ASP A 852 27.59 18.59 14.43
N SER A 853 27.89 17.37 14.92
CA SER A 853 29.25 16.96 15.29
C SER A 853 30.18 16.84 14.06
N TYR A 854 29.69 16.33 12.92
CA TYR A 854 30.46 16.28 11.67
C TYR A 854 30.69 17.67 11.07
N GLU A 855 29.68 18.55 11.05
CA GLU A 855 29.81 19.93 10.57
C GLU A 855 30.77 20.73 11.44
N THR A 856 30.64 20.64 12.78
CA THR A 856 31.58 21.24 13.74
C THR A 856 33.00 20.74 13.51
N ARG A 857 33.17 19.43 13.31
CA ARG A 857 34.48 18.82 13.03
C ARG A 857 35.06 19.32 11.70
N HIS A 858 34.27 19.35 10.62
CA HIS A 858 34.74 19.82 9.32
C HIS A 858 35.08 21.31 9.33
N GLU A 859 34.36 22.15 10.08
CA GLU A 859 34.72 23.56 10.23
C GLU A 859 36.00 23.76 11.05
N ILE A 860 36.30 22.88 12.01
CA ILE A 860 37.59 22.84 12.72
C ILE A 860 38.71 22.38 11.79
N GLU A 861 38.54 21.27 11.06
CA GLU A 861 39.52 20.74 10.10
C GLU A 861 39.83 21.78 9.00
N LYS A 862 38.79 22.45 8.47
CA LYS A 862 38.89 23.58 7.52
C LYS A 862 39.68 24.76 8.08
N LYS A 863 39.44 25.17 9.34
CA LYS A 863 40.21 26.23 10.01
C LYS A 863 41.68 25.84 10.18
N GLN A 864 41.96 24.60 10.60
CA GLN A 864 43.34 24.09 10.73
C GLN A 864 44.07 24.06 9.38
N ILE A 865 43.38 23.68 8.30
CA ILE A 865 43.93 23.71 6.94
C ILE A 865 44.22 25.15 6.48
N ILE A 866 43.30 26.10 6.73
CA ILE A 866 43.51 27.53 6.43
C ILE A 866 44.70 28.07 7.20
N GLU A 867 44.76 27.87 8.53
CA GLU A 867 45.90 28.27 9.36
C GLU A 867 47.23 27.66 8.88
N SER A 868 47.22 26.40 8.41
CA SER A 868 48.42 25.74 7.88
C SER A 868 48.90 26.39 6.59
N TYR A 869 47.98 26.73 5.67
CA TYR A 869 48.33 27.45 4.45
C TYR A 869 48.76 28.89 4.73
N GLU A 870 48.11 29.60 5.65
CA GLU A 870 48.53 30.95 6.06
C GLU A 870 49.94 30.95 6.66
N LYS A 871 50.26 30.00 7.56
CA LYS A 871 51.62 29.83 8.12
C LYS A 871 52.65 29.51 7.02
N ALA A 872 52.30 28.67 6.05
CA ALA A 872 53.17 28.38 4.90
C ALA A 872 53.39 29.61 4.01
N ILE A 873 52.33 30.39 3.73
CA ILE A 873 52.41 31.63 2.94
C ILE A 873 53.25 32.69 3.68
N GLN A 874 53.09 32.84 5.00
CA GLN A 874 53.89 33.76 5.82
C GLN A 874 55.39 33.39 5.78
N GLU A 875 55.73 32.11 5.96
CA GLU A 875 57.14 31.67 5.93
C GLU A 875 57.74 31.78 4.51
N ILE A 876 57.00 31.48 3.45
CA ILE A 876 57.43 31.72 2.06
C ILE A 876 57.63 33.22 1.81
N THR A 877 56.73 34.08 2.28
CA THR A 877 56.85 35.54 2.14
C THR A 877 58.11 36.05 2.82
N LYS A 878 58.34 35.64 4.07
CA LYS A 878 59.53 35.95 4.86
C LYS A 878 60.83 35.43 4.22
N GLN A 879 60.82 34.24 3.61
CA GLN A 879 61.97 33.74 2.85
C GLN A 879 62.22 34.57 1.57
N CYS A 880 61.17 34.98 0.86
CA CYS A 880 61.28 35.92 -0.27
C CYS A 880 61.83 37.29 0.16
N GLU A 881 61.44 37.81 1.33
CA GLU A 881 61.98 39.05 1.90
C GLU A 881 63.45 38.90 2.31
N MET A 882 63.83 37.79 2.95
CA MET A 882 65.23 37.47 3.24
C MET A 882 66.07 37.39 1.96
N HIS A 883 65.63 36.64 0.96
CA HIS A 883 66.31 36.54 -0.33
C HIS A 883 66.42 37.89 -1.05
N ARG A 884 65.39 38.73 -0.97
CA ARG A 884 65.44 40.11 -1.49
C ARG A 884 66.50 40.95 -0.77
N SER A 885 66.57 40.86 0.56
CA SER A 885 67.58 41.53 1.38
C SER A 885 68.99 41.02 1.09
N ASP A 886 69.17 39.72 0.85
CA ASP A 886 70.46 39.13 0.53
C ASP A 886 70.92 39.45 -0.90
N VAL A 887 70.00 39.51 -1.87
CA VAL A 887 70.28 40.03 -3.23
C VAL A 887 70.67 41.51 -3.18
N GLU A 888 70.05 42.32 -2.32
CA GLU A 888 70.43 43.71 -2.10
C GLU A 888 71.84 43.83 -1.49
N LYS A 889 72.15 43.07 -0.43
CA LYS A 889 73.50 42.99 0.17
C LYS A 889 74.55 42.54 -0.85
N LEU A 890 74.25 41.52 -1.66
CA LEU A 890 75.14 41.02 -2.70
C LEU A 890 75.34 42.07 -3.81
N SER A 891 74.30 42.77 -4.24
CA SER A 891 74.39 43.87 -5.21
C SER A 891 75.30 45.00 -4.70
N VAL A 892 75.14 45.40 -3.43
CA VAL A 892 76.02 46.38 -2.77
C VAL A 892 77.46 45.86 -2.66
N ALA A 893 77.66 44.59 -2.31
CA ALA A 893 78.98 43.97 -2.23
C ALA A 893 79.67 43.86 -3.60
N ILE A 894 78.91 43.58 -4.67
CA ILE A 894 79.38 43.57 -6.06
C ILE A 894 79.79 45.00 -6.47
N ALA A 895 78.95 46.01 -6.24
CA ALA A 895 79.29 47.40 -6.53
C ALA A 895 80.55 47.88 -5.78
N GLN A 896 80.72 47.47 -4.51
CA GLN A 896 81.92 47.77 -3.73
C GLN A 896 83.17 47.01 -4.24
N THR A 897 83.04 45.75 -4.64
CA THR A 897 84.18 44.95 -5.14
C THR A 897 84.57 45.36 -6.56
N GLU A 898 83.62 45.71 -7.43
CA GLU A 898 83.88 46.38 -8.70
C GLU A 898 84.63 47.71 -8.53
N LYS A 899 84.22 48.54 -7.56
CA LYS A 899 84.92 49.80 -7.28
C LYS A 899 86.36 49.53 -6.86
N LYS A 900 86.57 48.64 -5.89
CA LYS A 900 87.92 48.21 -5.46
C LYS A 900 88.75 47.64 -6.63
N LEU A 901 88.12 46.91 -7.55
CA LEU A 901 88.77 46.36 -8.75
C LEU A 901 89.18 47.48 -9.72
N LYS A 902 88.31 48.47 -9.97
CA LYS A 902 88.61 49.66 -10.79
C LYS A 902 89.76 50.49 -10.18
N ASP A 903 89.73 50.71 -8.87
CA ASP A 903 90.79 51.41 -8.13
C ASP A 903 92.12 50.64 -8.19
N ALA A 904 92.10 49.32 -8.01
CA ALA A 904 93.28 48.46 -8.12
C ALA A 904 93.83 48.39 -9.56
N GLN A 905 92.97 48.38 -10.58
CA GLN A 905 93.37 48.47 -11.99
C GLN A 905 94.04 49.82 -12.31
N ALA A 906 93.48 50.93 -11.81
CA ALA A 906 94.08 52.26 -11.95
C ALA A 906 95.45 52.34 -11.27
N SER A 907 95.58 51.79 -10.05
CA SER A 907 96.85 51.67 -9.33
C SER A 907 97.88 50.81 -10.10
N ARG A 908 97.47 49.64 -10.60
CA ARG A 908 98.29 48.77 -11.46
C ARG A 908 98.77 49.49 -12.72
N MET A 909 97.92 50.30 -13.35
CA MET A 909 98.29 51.10 -14.53
C MET A 909 99.27 52.24 -14.18
N LYS A 910 99.11 52.90 -13.02
CA LYS A 910 100.08 53.88 -12.51
C LYS A 910 101.44 53.22 -12.23
N ALA A 911 101.45 52.08 -11.54
CA ALA A 911 102.65 51.29 -11.28
C ALA A 911 103.33 50.81 -12.58
N LYS A 912 102.57 50.35 -13.58
CA LYS A 912 103.12 49.96 -14.89
C LYS A 912 103.77 51.15 -15.62
N ARG A 913 103.17 52.34 -15.56
CA ARG A 913 103.77 53.58 -16.12
C ARG A 913 105.06 53.97 -15.39
N MET A 914 105.08 53.88 -14.05
CA MET A 914 106.28 54.14 -13.25
C MET A 914 107.40 53.13 -13.54
N LYS A 915 107.07 51.84 -13.66
CA LYS A 915 108.02 50.79 -14.06
C LYS A 915 108.66 51.11 -15.42
N VAL A 916 107.85 51.41 -16.45
CA VAL A 916 108.37 51.72 -17.80
C VAL A 916 109.27 52.97 -17.80
N ARG A 917 108.97 53.97 -16.97
CA ARG A 917 109.87 55.12 -16.77
C ARG A 917 111.20 54.70 -16.15
N ALA A 918 111.17 53.92 -15.06
CA ALA A 918 112.38 53.44 -14.38
C ALA A 918 113.23 52.53 -15.29
N GLU A 919 112.62 51.67 -16.12
CA GLU A 919 113.32 50.87 -17.13
C GLU A 919 114.02 51.73 -18.19
N ALA A 920 113.41 52.85 -18.60
CA ALA A 920 114.03 53.81 -19.52
C ALA A 920 115.17 54.61 -18.86
N GLU A 921 115.01 55.01 -17.60
CA GLU A 921 116.04 55.70 -16.81
C GLU A 921 117.26 54.79 -16.56
N ILE A 922 117.04 53.52 -16.17
CA ILE A 922 118.10 52.50 -16.04
C ILE A 922 118.85 52.34 -17.35
N LYS A 923 118.16 52.14 -18.48
CA LYS A 923 118.82 51.99 -19.78
C LYS A 923 119.63 53.24 -20.17
N SER A 924 119.15 54.44 -19.87
CA SER A 924 119.91 55.67 -20.12
C SER A 924 121.19 55.75 -19.27
N LEU A 925 121.15 55.25 -18.03
CA LEU A 925 122.33 55.16 -17.16
C LEU A 925 123.31 54.07 -17.64
N GLU A 926 122.83 52.92 -18.10
CA GLU A 926 123.67 51.88 -18.73
C GLU A 926 124.39 52.41 -19.98
N GLU A 927 123.68 53.17 -20.84
CA GLU A 927 124.28 53.83 -22.00
C GLU A 927 125.30 54.91 -21.61
N GLN A 928 125.07 55.67 -20.54
CA GLN A 928 126.04 56.65 -20.03
C GLN A 928 127.29 55.96 -19.48
N ILE A 929 127.13 54.97 -18.59
CA ILE A 929 128.23 54.20 -18.01
C ILE A 929 129.06 53.50 -19.11
N SER A 930 128.41 53.00 -20.17
CA SER A 930 129.09 52.43 -21.33
C SER A 930 129.94 53.45 -22.11
N ARG A 931 129.47 54.71 -22.22
CA ARG A 931 130.24 55.81 -22.82
C ARG A 931 131.42 56.23 -21.93
N GLU A 932 131.20 56.39 -20.63
CA GLU A 932 132.25 56.72 -19.65
C GLU A 932 133.33 55.62 -19.57
N LYS A 933 132.95 54.34 -19.62
CA LYS A 933 133.89 53.22 -19.70
C LYS A 933 134.73 53.26 -20.97
N LYS A 934 134.14 53.56 -22.13
CA LYS A 934 134.89 53.71 -23.40
C LYS A 934 135.83 54.92 -23.38
N LEU A 935 135.41 56.04 -22.78
CA LEU A 935 136.25 57.24 -22.62
C LEU A 935 137.45 56.97 -21.68
N THR A 936 137.22 56.29 -20.56
CA THR A 936 138.29 55.93 -19.61
C THR A 936 139.22 54.86 -20.17
N GLU A 937 138.72 53.82 -20.84
CA GLU A 937 139.55 52.85 -21.58
C GLU A 937 140.41 53.52 -22.66
N SER A 938 139.87 54.52 -23.37
CA SER A 938 140.61 55.32 -24.37
C SER A 938 141.69 56.19 -23.72
N ALA A 939 141.38 56.88 -22.61
CA ALA A 939 142.34 57.68 -21.86
C ALA A 939 143.50 56.83 -21.30
N ILE A 940 143.20 55.63 -20.77
CA ILE A 940 144.21 54.68 -20.27
C ILE A 940 145.11 54.20 -21.41
N LYS A 941 144.55 53.88 -22.59
CA LYS A 941 145.36 53.51 -23.78
C LYS A 941 146.27 54.64 -24.25
N ASN A 942 145.76 55.87 -24.30
CA ASN A 942 146.57 57.03 -24.68
C ASN A 942 147.70 57.30 -23.67
N ALA A 943 147.45 57.13 -22.37
CA ALA A 943 148.47 57.23 -21.33
C ALA A 943 149.52 56.10 -21.44
N ALA A 944 149.12 54.87 -21.77
CA ALA A 944 150.04 53.77 -22.02
C ALA A 944 150.97 54.05 -23.22
N ILE A 945 150.40 54.48 -24.36
CA ILE A 945 151.16 54.84 -25.58
C ILE A 945 152.13 55.99 -25.30
N ALA A 946 151.73 57.00 -24.53
CA ALA A 946 152.62 58.09 -24.12
C ALA A 946 153.80 57.58 -23.27
N ASN A 947 153.55 56.70 -22.29
CA ASN A 947 154.59 56.11 -21.46
C ASN A 947 155.54 55.19 -22.26
N GLU A 948 155.04 54.43 -23.23
CA GLU A 948 155.86 53.60 -24.12
C GLU A 948 156.78 54.46 -25.02
N ALA A 949 156.26 55.54 -25.59
CA ALA A 949 157.06 56.49 -26.37
C ALA A 949 158.17 57.12 -25.51
N ASP A 950 157.83 57.51 -24.28
CA ASP A 950 158.78 58.14 -23.34
C ASP A 950 159.87 57.16 -22.88
N ALA A 951 159.52 55.88 -22.66
CA ALA A 951 160.48 54.81 -22.38
C ALA A 951 161.39 54.52 -23.59
N SER A 952 160.84 54.46 -24.80
CA SER A 952 161.60 54.25 -26.05
C SER A 952 162.61 55.38 -26.30
N ASN A 953 162.20 56.63 -26.08
CA ASN A 953 163.08 57.80 -26.15
C ASN A 953 164.26 57.69 -25.17
N LYS A 954 164.00 57.29 -23.92
CA LYS A 954 165.04 57.08 -22.89
C LYS A 954 166.01 55.96 -23.28
N ILE A 955 165.52 54.84 -23.81
CA ILE A 955 166.35 53.73 -24.30
C ILE A 955 167.29 54.19 -25.44
N ASN A 956 166.79 54.96 -26.39
CA ASN A 956 167.58 55.45 -27.53
C ASN A 956 168.66 56.46 -27.08
N ALA A 957 168.34 57.35 -26.13
CA ALA A 957 169.32 58.26 -25.54
C ALA A 957 170.46 57.52 -24.81
N VAL A 958 170.16 56.44 -24.08
CA VAL A 958 171.17 55.60 -23.42
C VAL A 958 172.08 54.89 -24.43
N LYS A 959 171.52 54.34 -25.51
CA LYS A 959 172.30 53.71 -26.59
C LYS A 959 173.28 54.70 -27.23
N ALA A 960 172.80 55.87 -27.64
CA ALA A 960 173.64 56.89 -28.27
C ALA A 960 174.83 57.29 -27.38
N LYS A 961 174.60 57.45 -26.06
CA LYS A 961 175.66 57.76 -25.10
C LYS A 961 176.68 56.62 -24.95
N ALA A 962 176.24 55.37 -24.98
CA ALA A 962 177.15 54.21 -24.90
C ALA A 962 178.05 54.07 -26.14
N ASP A 963 177.51 54.32 -27.34
CA ASP A 963 178.31 54.31 -28.59
C ASP A 963 179.34 55.45 -28.63
N GLU A 964 179.05 56.61 -28.04
CA GLU A 964 180.01 57.71 -27.96
C GLU A 964 181.16 57.42 -26.98
N GLU A 965 180.88 56.89 -25.78
CA GLU A 965 181.93 56.45 -24.84
C GLU A 965 182.79 55.31 -25.43
N LYS A 966 182.18 54.41 -26.20
CA LYS A 966 182.92 53.37 -26.94
C LYS A 966 183.91 53.99 -27.94
N ARG A 967 183.53 55.06 -28.67
CA ARG A 967 184.45 55.76 -29.57
C ARG A 967 185.58 56.46 -28.81
N LYS A 968 185.31 57.09 -27.67
CA LYS A 968 186.33 57.74 -26.83
C LYS A 968 187.42 56.74 -26.39
N LEU A 969 187.02 55.59 -25.86
CA LEU A 969 187.96 54.53 -25.43
C LEU A 969 188.86 54.03 -26.56
N ILE A 970 188.29 53.82 -27.75
CA ILE A 970 189.03 53.40 -28.95
C ILE A 970 190.03 54.48 -29.38
N ALA A 971 189.63 55.76 -29.36
CA ALA A 971 190.50 56.89 -29.72
C ALA A 971 191.65 57.10 -28.72
N THR A 972 191.39 57.04 -27.42
CA THR A 972 192.44 57.13 -26.38
C THR A 972 193.47 56.03 -26.54
N ALA A 973 193.05 54.78 -26.78
CA ALA A 973 194.00 53.69 -26.97
C ALA A 973 194.81 53.81 -28.29
N ALA A 974 194.23 54.37 -29.34
CA ALA A 974 194.95 54.68 -30.59
C ALA A 974 196.07 55.73 -30.39
N GLN A 975 195.87 56.66 -29.45
CA GLN A 975 196.85 57.69 -29.09
C GLN A 975 198.01 57.12 -28.24
N GLU A 976 197.69 56.37 -27.18
CA GLU A 976 198.71 55.81 -26.26
C GLU A 976 199.62 54.79 -26.95
N PHE A 977 199.07 53.89 -27.78
CA PHE A 977 199.85 52.92 -28.54
C PHE A 977 200.28 53.43 -29.92
N SER A 978 200.43 54.75 -30.09
CA SER A 978 200.71 55.42 -31.39
C SER A 978 201.91 54.84 -32.16
N GLN A 979 202.97 54.37 -31.48
CA GLN A 979 204.11 53.69 -32.14
C GLN A 979 203.75 52.36 -32.85
N PHE A 980 202.59 51.78 -32.55
CA PHE A 980 202.03 50.58 -33.19
C PHE A 980 200.79 50.89 -34.05
N PHE A 981 200.29 52.12 -34.02
CA PHE A 981 199.14 52.59 -34.78
C PHE A 981 199.62 53.34 -36.03
N ASN A 982 199.13 52.97 -37.21
CA ASN A 982 199.42 53.74 -38.41
C ASN A 982 198.32 54.79 -38.59
N ALA A 983 198.68 56.08 -38.57
CA ALA A 983 197.74 57.20 -38.60
C ALA A 983 196.87 57.30 -39.88
N GLY A 984 197.13 56.47 -40.90
CA GLY A 984 196.27 56.28 -42.06
C GLY A 984 195.20 55.18 -41.94
N GLU A 985 195.19 54.37 -40.88
CA GLU A 985 194.14 53.37 -40.64
C GLU A 985 192.93 54.00 -39.91
N ALA A 986 191.70 53.63 -40.29
CA ALA A 986 190.48 54.18 -39.69
C ALA A 986 190.31 53.70 -38.23
N ILE A 987 189.91 54.62 -37.34
CA ILE A 987 189.75 54.34 -35.91
C ILE A 987 188.42 53.59 -35.64
N ASP A 988 188.44 52.27 -35.85
CA ASP A 988 187.35 51.35 -35.55
C ASP A 988 187.75 50.22 -34.58
N GLU A 989 186.79 49.36 -34.21
CA GLU A 989 187.03 48.25 -33.27
C GLU A 989 188.00 47.18 -33.82
N ARG A 990 188.13 47.07 -35.15
CA ARG A 990 189.03 46.12 -35.82
C ARG A 990 190.45 46.67 -35.83
N ALA A 991 190.62 47.96 -36.11
CA ALA A 991 191.89 48.66 -36.00
C ALA A 991 192.42 48.64 -34.55
N PHE A 992 191.55 48.86 -33.55
CA PHE A 992 191.93 48.76 -32.14
C PHE A 992 192.34 47.33 -31.72
N LYS A 993 191.65 46.29 -32.20
CA LYS A 993 192.08 44.90 -31.96
C LYS A 993 193.43 44.59 -32.62
N ASN A 994 193.66 45.06 -33.85
CA ASN A 994 194.95 44.94 -34.53
C ASN A 994 196.06 45.69 -33.79
N LEU A 995 195.77 46.88 -33.24
CA LEU A 995 196.70 47.71 -32.49
C LEU A 995 197.20 47.02 -31.21
N ILE A 996 196.29 46.50 -30.40
CA ILE A 996 196.63 45.76 -29.17
C ILE A 996 197.45 44.50 -29.50
N GLN A 997 197.15 43.82 -30.60
CA GLN A 997 197.92 42.66 -31.03
C GLN A 997 199.35 43.04 -31.49
N LYS A 998 199.52 44.11 -32.29
CA LYS A 998 200.84 44.65 -32.66
C LYS A 998 201.68 45.00 -31.41
N ALA A 999 201.08 45.71 -30.44
CA ALA A 999 201.76 46.10 -29.20
C ALA A 999 202.20 44.91 -28.35
N ARG A 1000 201.33 43.89 -28.23
CA ARG A 1000 201.63 42.62 -27.55
C ARG A 1000 202.79 41.88 -28.20
N ASP A 1001 202.84 41.84 -29.52
CA ASP A 1001 203.87 41.10 -30.25
C ASP A 1001 205.24 41.78 -30.15
N GLU A 1002 205.30 43.12 -30.10
CA GLU A 1002 206.55 43.85 -29.83
C GLU A 1002 207.04 43.69 -28.39
N ILE A 1003 206.17 43.76 -27.38
CA ILE A 1003 206.54 43.45 -25.98
C ILE A 1003 207.13 42.03 -25.92
N SER A 1004 206.50 41.08 -26.61
CA SER A 1004 206.97 39.70 -26.73
C SER A 1004 208.30 39.55 -27.49
N ARG A 1005 208.70 40.53 -28.31
CA ARG A 1005 210.01 40.61 -28.97
C ARG A 1005 211.07 41.16 -28.00
N LEU A 1006 210.75 42.25 -27.29
CA LEU A 1006 211.65 42.89 -26.33
C LEU A 1006 211.98 41.95 -25.15
N THR A 1007 211.00 41.24 -24.58
CA THR A 1007 211.27 40.24 -23.52
C THR A 1007 212.18 39.11 -23.99
N LYS A 1008 212.10 38.70 -25.27
CA LYS A 1008 213.01 37.69 -25.84
C LYS A 1008 214.43 38.24 -26.06
N MET A 1009 214.56 39.51 -26.43
CA MET A 1009 215.87 40.17 -26.54
C MET A 1009 216.53 40.34 -25.17
N ASP A 1010 215.81 40.81 -24.14
CA ASP A 1010 216.33 40.90 -22.78
C ASP A 1010 216.79 39.53 -22.25
N ALA A 1011 215.97 38.48 -22.42
CA ALA A 1011 216.33 37.12 -22.06
C ALA A 1011 217.54 36.56 -22.85
N ALA A 1012 217.81 37.05 -24.06
CA ALA A 1012 219.00 36.70 -24.83
C ALA A 1012 220.25 37.46 -24.34
N ILE A 1013 220.13 38.75 -24.06
CA ILE A 1013 221.21 39.58 -23.50
C ILE A 1013 221.63 39.04 -22.13
N ARG A 1014 220.68 38.78 -21.22
CA ARG A 1014 220.93 38.17 -19.91
C ARG A 1014 221.77 36.89 -19.98
N ARG A 1015 221.53 36.02 -20.96
CA ARG A 1015 222.34 34.80 -21.18
C ARG A 1015 223.75 35.11 -21.67
N LEU A 1016 223.92 36.14 -22.49
CA LEU A 1016 225.18 36.50 -23.14
C LEU A 1016 226.17 37.15 -22.15
N VAL A 1017 225.66 37.88 -21.15
CA VAL A 1017 226.46 38.41 -20.02
C VAL A 1017 226.44 37.51 -18.76
N GLY A 1018 225.93 36.27 -18.86
CA GLY A 1018 225.94 35.31 -17.76
C GLY A 1018 225.09 35.69 -16.54
N ALA A 1019 224.10 36.59 -16.71
CA ALA A 1019 223.29 37.15 -15.63
C ALA A 1019 222.55 36.06 -14.83
N THR A 1020 222.72 36.09 -13.51
CA THR A 1020 221.92 35.24 -12.62
C THR A 1020 220.49 35.80 -12.45
N GLY A 1021 219.54 34.95 -12.03
CA GLY A 1021 218.11 35.30 -12.03
C GLY A 1021 217.71 36.51 -11.17
N ASN A 1022 218.56 36.93 -10.23
CA ASN A 1022 218.34 38.08 -9.34
C ASN A 1022 219.15 39.33 -9.72
N GLN A 1023 219.84 39.31 -10.86
CA GLN A 1023 220.66 40.40 -11.37
C GLN A 1023 219.88 41.18 -12.44
N SER A 1024 220.01 42.51 -12.50
CA SER A 1024 219.47 43.24 -13.65
C SER A 1024 220.32 42.96 -14.91
N THR A 1025 219.74 43.17 -16.09
CA THR A 1025 220.48 43.01 -17.35
C THR A 1025 221.65 43.99 -17.41
N ASP A 1026 221.45 45.20 -16.88
CA ASP A 1026 222.44 46.27 -16.82
C ASP A 1026 223.56 45.97 -15.81
N ASP A 1027 223.25 45.42 -14.62
CA ASP A 1027 224.25 44.99 -13.63
C ASP A 1027 225.19 43.90 -14.18
N ALA A 1028 224.65 42.99 -15.00
CA ALA A 1028 225.43 41.91 -15.60
C ALA A 1028 226.33 42.42 -16.75
N VAL A 1029 225.88 43.42 -17.51
CA VAL A 1029 226.74 44.14 -18.47
C VAL A 1029 227.85 44.91 -17.73
N ALA A 1030 227.52 45.57 -16.62
CA ALA A 1030 228.48 46.39 -15.86
C ALA A 1030 229.65 45.58 -15.27
N GLN A 1031 229.42 44.35 -14.81
CA GLN A 1031 230.47 43.50 -14.21
C GLN A 1031 231.57 43.06 -15.19
N ILE A 1032 231.33 43.11 -16.51
CA ILE A 1032 232.32 42.71 -17.53
C ILE A 1032 233.31 43.84 -17.87
N LEU A 1033 233.03 45.09 -17.47
CA LEU A 1033 233.75 46.29 -17.94
C LEU A 1033 234.86 46.82 -16.99
N ILE A 1034 235.24 46.06 -15.95
CA ILE A 1034 236.16 46.53 -14.89
C ILE A 1034 237.42 45.63 -14.73
N HIS A 1035 237.72 44.79 -15.73
CA HIS A 1035 238.92 43.93 -15.76
C HIS A 1035 239.76 44.09 -17.02
#